data_AF-A0A4D6NJ94-F1
#
_entry.id   AF-A0A4D6NJ94-F1
#
_cell.length_a   1.000
_cell.length_b   1.000
_cell.length_c   1.000
_cell.angle_alpha   90.00
_cell.angle_beta   90.00
_cell.angle_gamma   90.00
#
_symmetry.space_group_name_H-M   'P 1'
#
loop_
_entity.id
_entity.type
_entity.pdbx_description
1 polymer ?
#
loop_
_entity_poly.entity_id
_entity_poly.type
_entity_poly.pdbx_seq_one_letter_code
_entity_poly.pdbx_strand_id
1 'polypeptide(L)'
;MKGELKMKSKMKWVGLFGLVLSAFSIFIHFLLARFTQMGAADYESSITIFSWRPIFEKPIPPTNSPSHRRLWGPVKRLESLYPDSNPQGNYADPVSQTNGFIFVRIRGGFHEIRNSICDVVVVARLLNATLAMPEIQSTTSSKGISSQFKSFAYLYNEEQFVLSLAKDITVVRTLPKELKGARRKKEIPVFRVPYSASPFYYFHHVLPVLKSHSVVELVVSEGGCLKATLPPDFEEYQRLRCRVSFHALKFRQEVQELSAKILQRQVHCFSQLSLLRAPGRPFIAFDPGMTRESLAYHGCAELFQDVHTELIQHKRSWMIKRGIVKGKLSINSAEERLKGSCPLMPEEIGTLLRAYGYSRDTIIYVSGGEVFGGQRTLIPLHAMFENVIDRTSLSTPWEMIRLYGQEVKLVDTPGPPPFTEEVTKRAAWKNAGPRPRPLPPPPARPKSYNIEGWWGWVAESDNEPDSTVMELRTNAHKLLWEAIDYVICVEADVFIPGFDLDGKGHPNFASLVMGHRLYQSAASKTFRPDRKEAAKLLDEIRQHMHHANRTWLESVRRHLTKTLLDGIIEASNKSKLQSFLSHPVPECSCLRRDSFEVSKNSSSPSTSQLWKALSVTRRCPAWMDSGPISLSKDKENEEVVDEDDSVSELFFRESAENHEGDAEVNNKEENQFEDQEDEGGDR
;
A
#
# COMPACT_ATOMS: atom_id res chain seq x y z
N MET A 1 43.84 59.30 -63.69
CA MET A 1 42.44 59.49 -63.21
C MET A 1 41.69 58.16 -63.30
N LYS A 2 40.72 57.80 -62.47
CA LYS A 2 40.45 57.94 -61.03
C LYS A 2 39.27 56.96 -60.79
N GLY A 3 39.36 56.05 -59.83
CA GLY A 3 38.24 55.20 -59.39
C GLY A 3 38.34 53.72 -59.82
N GLU A 4 38.14 52.72 -58.97
CA GLU A 4 37.85 52.74 -57.54
C GLU A 4 38.19 51.34 -57.00
N LEU A 5 39.25 51.27 -56.20
CA LEU A 5 39.51 50.18 -55.25
C LEU A 5 38.43 50.24 -54.15
N LYS A 6 37.22 49.72 -54.42
CA LYS A 6 36.11 49.86 -53.46
C LYS A 6 35.13 48.69 -53.42
N MET A 7 35.60 47.46 -53.58
CA MET A 7 34.76 46.26 -53.32
C MET A 7 35.36 45.20 -52.39
N LYS A 8 36.62 45.33 -51.94
CA LYS A 8 37.19 44.38 -50.95
C LYS A 8 36.88 44.71 -49.48
N SER A 9 36.45 45.94 -49.18
CA SER A 9 36.19 46.39 -47.79
C SER A 9 34.80 45.98 -47.28
N LYS A 10 33.77 46.05 -48.14
CA LYS A 10 32.38 45.76 -47.74
C LYS A 10 32.16 44.29 -47.36
N MET A 11 32.80 43.35 -48.06
CA MET A 11 32.62 41.91 -47.79
C MET A 11 33.28 41.47 -46.47
N LYS A 12 34.38 42.13 -46.08
CA LYS A 12 34.99 41.94 -44.75
C LYS A 12 34.10 42.47 -43.62
N TRP A 13 33.42 43.59 -43.86
CA TRP A 13 32.44 44.15 -42.92
C TRP A 13 31.18 43.29 -42.80
N VAL A 14 30.70 42.70 -43.90
CA VAL A 14 29.59 41.74 -43.86
C VAL A 14 29.98 40.46 -43.11
N GLY A 15 31.21 39.95 -43.33
CA GLY A 15 31.74 38.82 -42.56
C GLY A 15 31.93 39.12 -41.07
N LEU A 16 32.46 40.31 -40.74
CA LEU A 16 32.62 40.76 -39.35
C LEU A 16 31.27 40.95 -38.67
N PHE A 17 30.29 41.54 -39.37
CA PHE A 17 28.93 41.71 -38.87
C PHE A 17 28.23 40.37 -38.65
N GLY A 18 28.42 39.40 -39.55
CA GLY A 18 27.92 38.02 -39.37
C GLY A 18 28.57 37.30 -38.19
N LEU A 19 29.87 37.50 -37.96
CA LEU A 19 30.60 36.91 -36.83
C LEU A 19 30.16 37.53 -35.50
N VAL A 20 29.94 38.84 -35.47
CA VAL A 20 29.38 39.56 -34.31
C VAL A 20 27.95 39.11 -34.03
N LEU A 21 27.09 38.95 -35.04
CA LEU A 21 25.74 38.41 -34.88
C LEU A 21 25.74 36.95 -34.39
N SER A 22 26.67 36.13 -34.87
CA SER A 22 26.83 34.75 -34.41
C SER A 22 27.31 34.69 -32.95
N ALA A 23 28.29 35.51 -32.58
CA ALA A 23 28.76 35.62 -31.19
C ALA A 23 27.65 36.16 -30.27
N PHE A 24 26.87 37.13 -30.74
CA PHE A 24 25.73 37.66 -29.99
C PHE A 24 24.61 36.61 -29.86
N SER A 25 24.34 35.83 -30.90
CA SER A 25 23.40 34.71 -30.86
C SER A 25 23.86 33.63 -29.88
N ILE A 26 25.14 33.25 -29.90
CA ILE A 26 25.72 32.29 -28.95
C ILE A 26 25.68 32.85 -27.53
N PHE A 27 25.95 34.13 -27.33
CA PHE A 27 25.87 34.78 -26.02
C PHE A 27 24.42 34.86 -25.49
N ILE A 28 23.45 35.14 -26.36
CA ILE A 28 22.01 35.07 -26.05
C ILE A 28 21.61 33.63 -25.71
N HIS A 29 22.10 32.63 -26.45
CA HIS A 29 21.87 31.22 -26.13
C HIS A 29 22.55 30.80 -24.83
N PHE A 30 23.74 31.33 -24.50
CA PHE A 30 24.39 31.10 -23.21
C PHE A 30 23.65 31.78 -22.06
N LEU A 31 23.08 32.97 -22.28
CA LEU A 31 22.24 33.66 -21.30
C LEU A 31 20.89 32.94 -21.12
N LEU A 32 20.26 32.47 -22.19
CA LEU A 32 19.08 31.60 -22.14
C LEU A 32 19.40 30.25 -21.49
N ALA A 33 20.59 29.68 -21.75
CA ALA A 33 21.08 28.47 -21.09
C ALA A 33 21.33 28.71 -19.60
N ARG A 34 21.85 29.88 -19.21
CA ARG A 34 22.04 30.24 -17.79
C ARG A 34 20.73 30.58 -17.09
N PHE A 35 19.77 31.22 -17.77
CA PHE A 35 18.41 31.44 -17.27
C PHE A 35 17.65 30.13 -17.15
N THR A 36 17.87 29.18 -18.05
CA THR A 36 17.34 27.82 -17.92
C THR A 36 18.11 27.00 -16.89
N GLN A 37 19.37 27.30 -16.55
CA GLN A 37 20.08 26.62 -15.45
C GLN A 37 19.72 27.20 -14.07
N MET A 38 19.44 28.50 -13.98
CA MET A 38 18.85 29.15 -12.81
C MET A 38 17.35 28.81 -12.66
N GLY A 39 16.67 28.52 -13.78
CA GLY A 39 15.30 27.98 -13.82
C GLY A 39 15.22 26.44 -13.86
N ALA A 40 16.35 25.71 -13.91
CA ALA A 40 16.41 24.25 -13.83
C ALA A 40 16.64 23.76 -12.40
N ALA A 41 16.90 24.67 -11.46
CA ALA A 41 16.63 24.41 -10.05
C ALA A 41 15.12 24.40 -9.76
N ASP A 42 14.32 25.06 -10.61
CA ASP A 42 12.86 25.17 -10.51
C ASP A 42 12.11 24.34 -11.57
N TYR A 43 12.80 23.51 -12.36
CA TYR A 43 12.15 22.43 -13.13
C TYR A 43 11.94 21.21 -12.23
N GLU A 44 11.35 21.46 -11.07
CA GLU A 44 10.45 20.50 -10.45
C GLU A 44 9.37 20.14 -11.49
N SER A 45 9.05 18.87 -11.52
CA SER A 45 7.94 18.26 -12.26
C SER A 45 6.67 19.11 -12.22
N SER A 46 6.49 19.99 -13.21
CA SER A 46 5.19 20.57 -13.58
C SER A 46 4.44 19.58 -14.48
N ILE A 47 4.22 18.37 -13.95
CA ILE A 47 2.94 17.69 -14.18
C ILE A 47 2.04 18.19 -13.03
N THR A 48 1.67 19.47 -13.10
CA THR A 48 0.56 20.02 -12.34
C THR A 48 -0.73 19.67 -13.08
N ILE A 49 -1.07 18.37 -13.15
CA ILE A 49 -2.48 18.01 -13.25
C ILE A 49 -3.00 18.23 -11.83
N PHE A 50 -3.74 19.32 -11.64
CA PHE A 50 -4.16 19.90 -10.36
C PHE A 50 -3.09 20.75 -9.65
N SER A 51 -3.09 22.06 -9.95
CA SER A 51 -2.71 23.05 -8.94
C SER A 51 -3.60 22.81 -7.72
N TRP A 52 -3.02 22.29 -6.64
CA TRP A 52 -3.68 22.11 -5.35
C TRP A 52 -4.20 23.47 -4.86
N ARG A 53 -5.46 23.78 -5.19
CA ARG A 53 -6.27 24.72 -4.44
C ARG A 53 -7.20 23.87 -3.58
N PRO A 54 -7.14 24.00 -2.24
CA PRO A 54 -8.13 23.37 -1.38
C PRO A 54 -9.45 24.12 -1.57
N ILE A 55 -10.32 23.63 -2.46
CA ILE A 55 -11.70 24.11 -2.56
C ILE A 55 -12.49 23.38 -1.46
N PHE A 56 -12.26 23.77 -0.21
CA PHE A 56 -13.06 23.29 0.93
C PHE A 56 -14.33 24.14 1.03
N GLU A 57 -15.25 23.99 0.09
CA GLU A 57 -16.49 24.79 0.08
C GLU A 57 -17.55 24.27 1.09
N LYS A 58 -17.50 22.98 1.48
CA LYS A 58 -18.52 22.38 2.35
C LYS A 58 -17.99 22.11 3.78
N PRO A 59 -18.69 22.57 4.83
CA PRO A 59 -18.33 22.27 6.21
C PRO A 59 -18.55 20.78 6.53
N ILE A 60 -17.62 20.19 7.29
CA ILE A 60 -17.73 18.81 7.78
C ILE A 60 -19.00 18.73 8.65
N PRO A 61 -19.86 17.70 8.48
CA PRO A 61 -21.02 17.54 9.34
C PRO A 61 -20.57 17.48 10.80
N PRO A 62 -21.31 18.10 11.74
CA PRO A 62 -20.92 18.13 13.14
C PRO A 62 -20.68 16.71 13.65
N THR A 63 -19.65 16.54 14.48
CA THR A 63 -19.19 15.24 15.01
C THR A 63 -20.30 14.45 15.73
N ASN A 64 -21.36 15.13 16.16
CA ASN A 64 -22.53 14.56 16.83
C ASN A 64 -23.63 14.08 15.87
N SER A 65 -23.53 14.32 14.57
CA SER A 65 -24.54 13.87 13.60
C SER A 65 -24.52 12.33 13.44
N PRO A 66 -25.69 11.69 13.27
CA PRO A 66 -25.77 10.25 12.99
C PRO A 66 -24.97 9.84 11.75
N SER A 67 -24.97 10.68 10.71
CA SER A 67 -24.21 10.47 9.46
C SER A 67 -22.70 10.49 9.70
N HIS A 68 -22.18 11.48 10.45
CA HIS A 68 -20.76 11.51 10.81
C HIS A 68 -20.37 10.28 11.65
N ARG A 69 -21.18 9.90 12.64
CA ARG A 69 -20.94 8.69 13.44
C ARG A 69 -20.97 7.43 12.57
N ARG A 70 -21.88 7.34 11.60
CA ARG A 70 -21.94 6.23 10.65
C ARG A 70 -20.71 6.18 9.77
N LEU A 71 -20.14 7.29 9.32
CA LEU A 71 -18.99 7.31 8.41
C LEU A 71 -17.66 7.14 9.16
N TRP A 72 -17.44 7.94 10.21
CA TRP A 72 -16.15 8.10 10.87
C TRP A 72 -16.11 7.58 12.32
N GLY A 73 -17.27 7.25 12.89
CA GLY A 73 -17.37 6.78 14.26
C GLY A 73 -16.82 5.36 14.46
N PRO A 74 -16.47 5.02 15.72
CA PRO A 74 -15.99 3.69 16.07
C PRO A 74 -17.08 2.62 15.90
N VAL A 75 -16.64 1.38 15.68
CA VAL A 75 -17.52 0.20 15.66
C VAL A 75 -17.85 -0.17 17.12
N LYS A 76 -18.99 0.33 17.63
CA LYS A 76 -19.42 0.18 19.03
C LYS A 76 -19.29 -1.26 19.58
N ARG A 77 -19.65 -2.26 18.77
CA ARG A 77 -19.59 -3.68 19.17
C ARG A 77 -18.17 -4.20 19.44
N LEU A 78 -17.12 -3.48 19.02
CA LEU A 78 -15.72 -3.86 19.21
C LEU A 78 -14.99 -2.99 20.25
N GLU A 79 -15.64 -1.97 20.82
CA GLU A 79 -15.02 -1.06 21.81
C GLU A 79 -14.57 -1.76 23.09
N SER A 80 -15.16 -2.91 23.40
CA SER A 80 -14.80 -3.70 24.57
C SER A 80 -13.56 -4.57 24.40
N LEU A 81 -13.01 -4.68 23.19
CA LEU A 81 -11.82 -5.48 22.90
C LEU A 81 -10.57 -4.61 23.01
N TYR A 82 -9.66 -4.97 23.92
CA TYR A 82 -8.43 -4.23 24.20
C TYR A 82 -7.19 -5.05 23.83
N PRO A 83 -6.09 -4.40 23.41
CA PRO A 83 -4.81 -5.07 23.23
C PRO A 83 -4.28 -5.63 24.55
N ASP A 84 -3.89 -6.90 24.55
CA ASP A 84 -3.17 -7.52 25.66
C ASP A 84 -2.23 -8.61 25.15
N SER A 85 -0.92 -8.32 25.17
CA SER A 85 0.14 -9.26 24.80
C SER A 85 1.02 -9.65 25.99
N ASN A 86 0.60 -9.31 27.21
CA ASN A 86 1.35 -9.63 28.41
C ASN A 86 1.35 -11.13 28.67
N PRO A 87 2.47 -11.69 29.16
CA PRO A 87 2.55 -13.11 29.44
C PRO A 87 1.65 -13.51 30.61
N GLN A 88 1.23 -14.78 30.65
CA GLN A 88 0.38 -15.31 31.71
C GLN A 88 1.18 -16.03 32.79
N GLY A 89 0.80 -15.78 34.04
CA GLY A 89 1.38 -16.44 35.20
C GLY A 89 2.89 -16.18 35.34
N ASN A 90 3.63 -17.21 35.75
CA ASN A 90 5.08 -17.12 35.95
C ASN A 90 5.82 -17.25 34.62
N TYR A 91 6.13 -16.13 34.00
CA TYR A 91 6.98 -16.05 32.81
C TYR A 91 8.44 -15.87 33.22
N ALA A 92 9.21 -16.97 33.22
CA ALA A 92 10.60 -16.94 33.66
C ALA A 92 11.50 -16.18 32.67
N ASP A 93 12.39 -15.36 33.21
CA ASP A 93 13.43 -14.69 32.43
C ASP A 93 14.34 -15.71 31.71
N PRO A 94 14.97 -15.34 30.58
CA PRO A 94 15.88 -16.22 29.86
C PRO A 94 17.05 -16.70 30.73
N VAL A 95 17.40 -17.98 30.61
CA VAL A 95 18.47 -18.62 31.37
C VAL A 95 19.83 -18.06 30.93
N SER A 96 20.76 -17.86 31.87
CA SER A 96 22.10 -17.31 31.57
C SER A 96 22.94 -18.21 30.64
N GLN A 97 22.71 -19.53 30.67
CA GLN A 97 23.32 -20.49 29.75
C GLN A 97 22.36 -20.81 28.60
N THR A 98 22.76 -20.48 27.37
CA THR A 98 21.99 -20.76 26.16
C THR A 98 22.61 -21.93 25.39
N ASN A 99 21.81 -22.59 24.54
CA ASN A 99 22.26 -23.71 23.71
C ASN A 99 23.20 -23.31 22.57
N GLY A 100 23.40 -22.01 22.33
CA GLY A 100 24.22 -21.48 21.24
C GLY A 100 23.63 -20.20 20.61
N PHE A 101 24.12 -19.85 19.42
CA PHE A 101 23.72 -18.66 18.68
C PHE A 101 22.90 -19.00 17.43
N ILE A 102 21.78 -18.32 17.23
CA ILE A 102 21.02 -18.36 15.99
C ILE A 102 21.32 -17.09 15.21
N PHE A 103 21.84 -17.27 14.00
CA PHE A 103 22.01 -16.21 13.02
C PHE A 103 20.97 -16.38 11.91
N VAL A 104 20.31 -15.30 11.49
CA VAL A 104 19.22 -15.40 10.51
C VAL A 104 19.43 -14.45 9.34
N ARG A 105 19.20 -14.96 8.13
CA ARG A 105 19.08 -14.18 6.90
C ARG A 105 17.64 -14.23 6.41
N ILE A 106 17.01 -13.07 6.32
CA ILE A 106 15.62 -12.90 5.92
C ILE A 106 15.56 -12.31 4.51
N ARG A 107 14.74 -12.91 3.65
CA ARG A 107 14.45 -12.44 2.29
C ARG A 107 12.95 -12.17 2.18
N GLY A 108 12.60 -11.13 1.44
CA GLY A 108 11.22 -10.78 1.16
C GLY A 108 10.98 -9.27 1.15
N GLY A 109 9.73 -8.90 0.89
CA GLY A 109 9.20 -7.55 1.06
C GLY A 109 8.93 -7.20 2.52
N PHE A 110 8.37 -6.01 2.77
CA PHE A 110 8.20 -5.48 4.13
C PHE A 110 7.39 -6.40 5.06
N HIS A 111 6.22 -6.87 4.62
CA HIS A 111 5.35 -7.73 5.43
C HIS A 111 5.97 -9.11 5.71
N GLU A 112 6.66 -9.69 4.72
CA GLU A 112 7.41 -10.94 4.88
C GLU A 112 8.55 -10.77 5.90
N ILE A 113 9.29 -9.66 5.84
CA ILE A 113 10.37 -9.36 6.79
C ILE A 113 9.80 -9.24 8.21
N ARG A 114 8.73 -8.46 8.40
CA ARG A 114 8.13 -8.24 9.73
C ARG A 114 7.65 -9.55 10.35
N ASN A 115 6.92 -10.37 9.58
CA ASN A 115 6.42 -11.66 10.04
C ASN A 115 7.58 -12.62 10.39
N SER A 116 8.61 -12.68 9.54
CA SER A 116 9.78 -13.54 9.75
C SER A 116 10.55 -13.18 11.03
N ILE A 117 10.72 -11.90 11.35
CA ILE A 117 11.41 -11.49 12.59
C ILE A 117 10.61 -11.95 13.82
N CYS A 118 9.28 -11.82 13.79
CA CYS A 118 8.43 -12.25 14.89
C CYS A 118 8.53 -13.76 15.14
N ASP A 119 8.55 -14.56 14.08
CA ASP A 119 8.72 -16.01 14.18
C ASP A 119 10.10 -16.39 14.71
N VAL A 120 11.16 -15.74 14.21
CA VAL A 120 12.54 -16.06 14.57
C VAL A 120 12.82 -15.79 16.05
N VAL A 121 12.26 -14.72 16.62
CA VAL A 121 12.35 -14.45 18.06
C VAL A 121 11.72 -15.58 18.87
N VAL A 122 10.55 -16.06 18.43
CA VAL A 122 9.89 -17.22 19.05
C VAL A 122 10.74 -18.48 18.92
N VAL A 123 11.33 -18.74 17.75
CA VAL A 123 12.21 -19.89 17.53
C VAL A 123 13.43 -19.83 18.44
N ALA A 124 14.03 -18.65 18.63
CA ALA A 124 15.13 -18.47 19.56
C ALA A 124 14.73 -18.78 21.01
N ARG A 125 13.53 -18.35 21.42
CA ARG A 125 12.97 -18.70 22.74
C ARG A 125 12.71 -20.21 22.86
N LEU A 126 12.13 -20.82 21.83
CA LEU A 126 11.80 -22.25 21.78
C LEU A 126 13.04 -23.13 21.93
N LEU A 127 14.15 -22.71 21.33
CA LEU A 127 15.41 -23.45 21.35
C LEU A 127 16.34 -23.02 22.50
N ASN A 128 15.92 -22.12 23.40
CA ASN A 128 16.74 -21.50 24.44
C ASN A 128 18.10 -21.02 23.88
N ALA A 129 18.06 -20.22 22.81
CA ALA A 129 19.22 -19.78 22.05
C ALA A 129 19.36 -18.25 22.07
N THR A 130 20.60 -17.78 21.96
CA THR A 130 20.90 -16.36 21.80
C THR A 130 20.67 -15.94 20.34
N LEU A 131 19.83 -14.93 20.11
CA LEU A 131 19.55 -14.43 18.76
C LEU A 131 20.59 -13.37 18.37
N ALA A 132 21.31 -13.59 17.27
CA ALA A 132 22.06 -12.54 16.62
C ALA A 132 21.12 -11.65 15.79
N MET A 133 21.39 -10.35 15.73
CA MET A 133 20.56 -9.37 15.01
C MET A 133 20.21 -9.87 13.59
N PRO A 134 18.92 -9.98 13.22
CA PRO A 134 18.51 -10.52 11.94
C PRO A 134 19.07 -9.75 10.75
N GLU A 135 19.54 -10.45 9.71
CA GLU A 135 20.05 -9.83 8.50
C GLU A 135 18.97 -9.76 7.41
N ILE A 136 18.51 -8.55 7.07
CA ILE A 136 17.60 -8.26 5.96
C ILE A 136 18.41 -8.24 4.66
N GLN A 137 18.23 -9.25 3.80
CA GLN A 137 19.08 -9.44 2.63
C GLN A 137 18.95 -8.33 1.58
N SER A 138 17.73 -7.84 1.32
CA SER A 138 17.47 -6.79 0.32
C SER A 138 18.31 -5.53 0.58
N THR A 139 18.56 -5.22 1.85
CA THR A 139 19.37 -4.08 2.29
C THR A 139 20.87 -4.40 2.45
N THR A 140 21.30 -5.66 2.36
CA THR A 140 22.73 -6.02 2.39
C THR A 140 23.30 -6.31 1.02
N SER A 141 22.46 -6.66 0.03
CA SER A 141 22.88 -6.95 -1.35
C SER A 141 22.87 -5.75 -2.28
N SER A 142 22.16 -4.66 -1.95
CA SER A 142 22.01 -3.49 -2.82
C SER A 142 23.28 -2.62 -2.81
N LYS A 143 24.05 -2.63 -3.90
CA LYS A 143 25.12 -1.65 -4.10
C LYS A 143 24.49 -0.25 -4.21
N GLY A 144 25.06 0.74 -3.51
CA GLY A 144 24.64 2.15 -3.64
C GLY A 144 23.60 2.65 -2.64
N ILE A 145 23.12 1.83 -1.71
CA ILE A 145 22.39 2.34 -0.53
C ILE A 145 23.35 2.98 0.47
N SER A 146 22.80 3.76 1.40
CA SER A 146 23.61 4.39 2.45
C SER A 146 24.35 3.36 3.30
N SER A 147 25.64 3.61 3.53
CA SER A 147 26.48 2.80 4.44
C SER A 147 26.22 3.10 5.92
N GLN A 148 25.45 4.15 6.22
CA GLN A 148 25.06 4.59 7.55
C GLN A 148 24.20 3.55 8.26
N PHE A 149 23.25 2.96 7.54
CA PHE A 149 22.30 2.00 8.08
C PHE A 149 22.55 0.62 7.47
N LYS A 150 22.85 -0.36 8.32
CA LYS A 150 23.16 -1.72 7.87
C LYS A 150 22.05 -2.67 8.28
N SER A 151 21.49 -3.37 7.30
CA SER A 151 20.59 -4.50 7.52
C SER A 151 19.37 -4.16 8.39
N PHE A 152 19.26 -4.70 9.61
CA PHE A 152 18.15 -4.44 10.53
C PHE A 152 17.96 -2.94 10.84
N ALA A 153 19.06 -2.21 11.07
CA ALA A 153 19.05 -0.78 11.36
C ALA A 153 18.55 0.09 10.21
N TYR A 154 18.41 -0.48 9.00
CA TYR A 154 17.83 0.20 7.86
C TYR A 154 16.34 0.53 8.08
N LEU A 155 15.61 -0.36 8.76
CA LEU A 155 14.18 -0.19 9.05
C LEU A 155 13.87 0.07 10.51
N TYR A 156 14.55 -0.64 11.41
CA TYR A 156 14.15 -0.76 12.81
C TYR A 156 15.19 -0.20 13.77
N ASN A 157 14.74 0.24 14.94
CA ASN A 157 15.62 0.69 16.01
C ASN A 157 16.19 -0.52 16.77
N GLU A 158 17.48 -0.79 16.58
CA GLU A 158 18.19 -1.91 17.22
C GLU A 158 18.16 -1.86 18.75
N GLU A 159 18.29 -0.67 19.34
CA GLU A 159 18.38 -0.51 20.79
C GLU A 159 17.03 -0.78 21.45
N GLN A 160 15.96 -0.23 20.90
CA GLN A 160 14.60 -0.49 21.36
C GLN A 160 14.23 -1.96 21.19
N PHE A 161 14.68 -2.61 20.11
CA PHE A 161 14.44 -4.04 19.90
C PHE A 161 15.09 -4.91 20.98
N VAL A 162 16.37 -4.66 21.32
CA VAL A 162 17.08 -5.38 22.38
C VAL A 162 16.45 -5.12 23.76
N LEU A 163 16.14 -3.85 24.06
CA LEU A 163 15.56 -3.48 25.35
C LEU A 163 14.17 -4.08 25.56
N SER A 164 13.32 -4.07 24.52
CA SER A 164 11.96 -4.60 24.60
C SER A 164 11.93 -6.11 24.81
N LEU A 165 12.94 -6.84 24.32
CA LEU A 165 13.01 -8.30 24.40
C LEU A 165 13.90 -8.81 25.55
N ALA A 166 14.44 -7.94 26.39
CA ALA A 166 15.39 -8.32 27.43
C ALA A 166 14.84 -9.38 28.41
N LYS A 167 13.53 -9.38 28.68
CA LYS A 167 12.84 -10.39 29.51
C LYS A 167 12.37 -11.61 28.73
N ASP A 168 12.42 -11.57 27.40
CA ASP A 168 11.97 -12.64 26.53
C ASP A 168 13.15 -13.51 26.07
N ILE A 169 14.15 -12.91 25.42
CA ILE A 169 15.31 -13.61 24.88
C ILE A 169 16.58 -12.76 24.96
N THR A 170 17.73 -13.42 24.95
CA THR A 170 19.02 -12.74 24.82
C THR A 170 19.28 -12.41 23.36
N VAL A 171 19.38 -11.12 23.03
CA VAL A 171 19.70 -10.62 21.69
C VAL A 171 21.09 -9.97 21.68
N VAL A 172 21.93 -10.36 20.71
CA VAL A 172 23.26 -9.78 20.51
C VAL A 172 23.34 -9.06 19.16
N ARG A 173 23.98 -7.88 19.14
CA ARG A 173 24.13 -7.07 17.92
C ARG A 173 24.90 -7.82 16.82
N THR A 174 25.95 -8.54 17.20
CA THR A 174 26.75 -9.32 16.24
C THR A 174 27.27 -10.60 16.88
N LEU A 175 27.57 -11.60 16.04
CA LEU A 175 28.21 -12.84 16.50
C LEU A 175 29.57 -12.58 17.17
N PRO A 176 29.97 -13.42 18.16
CA PRO A 176 31.32 -13.43 18.72
C PRO A 176 32.42 -13.50 17.66
N LYS A 177 33.62 -12.97 17.96
CA LYS A 177 34.74 -12.86 17.00
C LYS A 177 35.14 -14.21 16.39
N GLU A 178 35.14 -15.26 17.20
CA GLU A 178 35.47 -16.63 16.79
C GLU A 178 34.47 -17.15 15.74
N LEU A 179 33.17 -17.02 16.01
CA LEU A 179 32.09 -17.43 15.10
C LEU A 179 32.01 -16.55 13.84
N LYS A 180 32.44 -15.28 13.91
CA LYS A 180 32.62 -14.43 12.71
C LYS A 180 33.68 -14.99 11.78
N GLY A 181 34.74 -15.60 12.31
CA GLY A 181 35.76 -16.30 11.53
C GLY A 181 35.18 -17.50 10.79
N ALA A 182 34.44 -18.36 11.49
CA ALA A 182 33.75 -19.52 10.91
C ALA A 182 32.74 -19.12 9.81
N ARG A 183 32.01 -18.01 10.00
CA ARG A 183 31.13 -17.45 8.97
C ARG A 183 31.86 -17.10 7.69
N ARG A 184 33.02 -16.43 7.78
CA ARG A 184 33.82 -16.05 6.60
C ARG A 184 34.34 -17.27 5.84
N LYS A 185 34.61 -18.36 6.55
CA LYS A 185 35.02 -19.65 5.99
C LYS A 185 33.85 -20.53 5.52
N LYS A 186 32.59 -20.08 5.70
CA LYS A 186 31.35 -20.83 5.39
C LYS A 186 31.23 -22.16 6.15
N GLU A 187 31.73 -22.21 7.37
CA GLU A 187 31.72 -23.41 8.23
C GLU A 187 30.44 -23.51 9.09
N ILE A 188 29.57 -22.49 9.06
CA ILE A 188 28.32 -22.47 9.84
C ILE A 188 27.25 -23.33 9.14
N PRO A 189 26.63 -24.30 9.83
CA PRO A 189 25.51 -25.07 9.29
C PRO A 189 24.33 -24.17 8.90
N VAL A 190 23.84 -24.33 7.66
CA VAL A 190 22.76 -23.51 7.08
C VAL A 190 21.48 -24.33 6.92
N PHE A 191 20.39 -23.84 7.49
CA PHE A 191 19.04 -24.39 7.32
C PHE A 191 18.19 -23.46 6.45
N ARG A 192 17.71 -23.96 5.32
CA ARG A 192 16.63 -23.31 4.57
C ARG A 192 15.32 -23.73 5.19
N VAL A 193 14.70 -22.82 5.95
CA VAL A 193 13.52 -23.15 6.75
C VAL A 193 12.30 -23.19 5.83
N PRO A 194 11.50 -24.28 5.85
CA PRO A 194 10.28 -24.36 5.07
C PRO A 194 9.24 -23.36 5.58
N TYR A 195 8.36 -22.90 4.69
CA TYR A 195 7.23 -22.07 5.08
C TYR A 195 6.34 -22.80 6.10
N SER A 196 5.94 -22.10 7.16
CA SER A 196 5.06 -22.66 8.20
C SER A 196 5.63 -23.93 8.88
N ALA A 197 6.92 -23.94 9.24
CA ALA A 197 7.53 -25.07 9.94
C ALA A 197 6.91 -25.30 11.34
N SER A 198 6.83 -26.55 11.78
CA SER A 198 6.32 -26.89 13.11
C SER A 198 7.39 -26.73 14.19
N PRO A 199 7.02 -26.54 15.47
CA PRO A 199 7.97 -26.63 16.59
C PRO A 199 8.79 -27.93 16.58
N PHE A 200 8.18 -29.04 16.17
CA PHE A 200 8.85 -30.34 16.01
C PHE A 200 10.05 -30.27 15.05
N TYR A 201 9.93 -29.57 13.92
CA TYR A 201 11.04 -29.40 12.98
C TYR A 201 12.27 -28.79 13.66
N TYR A 202 12.05 -27.77 14.49
CA TYR A 202 13.13 -27.10 15.20
C TYR A 202 13.77 -27.99 16.27
N PHE A 203 12.96 -28.72 17.05
CA PHE A 203 13.49 -29.63 18.07
C PHE A 203 14.27 -30.81 17.50
N HIS A 204 13.86 -31.37 16.36
CA HIS A 204 14.47 -32.58 15.81
C HIS A 204 15.58 -32.32 14.79
N HIS A 205 15.51 -31.22 14.03
CA HIS A 205 16.50 -30.93 12.98
C HIS A 205 17.47 -29.81 13.37
N VAL A 206 16.99 -28.75 14.01
CA VAL A 206 17.81 -27.56 14.28
C VAL A 206 18.54 -27.67 15.62
N LEU A 207 17.83 -28.07 16.69
CA LEU A 207 18.39 -28.12 18.05
C LEU A 207 19.61 -29.04 18.19
N PRO A 208 19.65 -30.27 17.61
CA PRO A 208 20.82 -31.14 17.75
C PRO A 208 22.07 -30.55 17.09
N VAL A 209 21.89 -29.88 15.95
CA VAL A 209 22.99 -29.20 15.24
C VAL A 209 23.42 -27.95 15.99
N LEU A 210 22.47 -27.20 16.57
CA LEU A 210 22.78 -26.04 17.41
C LEU A 210 23.61 -26.43 18.62
N LYS A 211 23.26 -27.51 19.33
CA LYS A 211 24.02 -28.00 20.50
C LYS A 211 25.43 -28.48 20.15
N SER A 212 25.61 -29.09 18.98
CA SER A 212 26.92 -29.60 18.55
C SER A 212 27.85 -28.51 18.02
N HIS A 213 27.34 -27.56 17.24
CA HIS A 213 28.15 -26.53 16.59
C HIS A 213 28.14 -25.19 17.34
N SER A 214 27.30 -25.03 18.36
CA SER A 214 27.05 -23.78 19.10
C SER A 214 26.56 -22.60 18.24
N VAL A 215 26.35 -22.79 16.94
CA VAL A 215 25.84 -21.78 16.00
C VAL A 215 25.13 -22.43 14.82
N VAL A 216 24.03 -21.81 14.38
CA VAL A 216 23.33 -22.17 13.14
C VAL A 216 22.91 -20.92 12.36
N GLU A 217 22.88 -21.04 11.04
CA GLU A 217 22.30 -20.04 10.14
C GLU A 217 20.92 -20.49 9.65
N LEU A 218 19.89 -19.67 9.87
CA LEU A 218 18.55 -19.87 9.30
C LEU A 218 18.36 -18.93 8.12
N VAL A 219 17.94 -19.48 6.98
CA VAL A 219 17.55 -18.70 5.80
C VAL A 219 16.03 -18.77 5.64
N VAL A 220 15.37 -17.62 5.80
CA VAL A 220 13.91 -17.47 5.72
C VAL A 220 13.60 -16.66 4.45
N SER A 221 12.79 -17.21 3.54
CA SER A 221 12.59 -16.59 2.21
C SER A 221 11.13 -16.26 1.86
N GLU A 222 10.16 -16.63 2.71
CA GLU A 222 8.72 -16.56 2.37
C GLU A 222 7.84 -16.02 3.50
N GLY A 223 8.36 -15.12 4.34
CA GLY A 223 7.52 -14.38 5.27
C GLY A 223 6.86 -15.16 6.41
N GLY A 224 7.22 -16.43 6.60
CA GLY A 224 6.72 -17.26 7.69
C GLY A 224 7.59 -18.49 7.87
N CYS A 225 8.28 -18.59 8.99
CA CYS A 225 9.13 -19.75 9.28
C CYS A 225 8.53 -20.66 10.35
N LEU A 226 7.50 -20.22 11.06
CA LEU A 226 6.83 -21.01 12.09
C LEU A 226 5.32 -21.04 11.80
N LYS A 227 4.65 -22.17 12.09
CA LYS A 227 3.20 -22.32 11.91
C LYS A 227 2.42 -21.13 12.47
N ALA A 228 1.44 -20.62 11.72
CA ALA A 228 0.65 -19.46 12.09
C ALA A 228 -0.13 -19.71 13.41
N THR A 229 -0.82 -20.85 13.50
CA THR A 229 -1.48 -21.29 14.74
C THR A 229 -0.63 -22.36 15.43
N LEU A 230 -0.17 -22.07 16.64
CA LEU A 230 0.55 -23.02 17.49
C LEU A 230 -0.41 -23.81 18.39
N PRO A 231 -0.02 -25.03 18.84
CA PRO A 231 -0.80 -25.79 19.82
C PRO A 231 -1.02 -25.01 21.13
N PRO A 232 -2.05 -25.35 21.92
CA PRO A 232 -2.37 -24.65 23.18
C PRO A 232 -1.20 -24.56 24.17
N ASP A 233 -0.34 -25.57 24.23
CA ASP A 233 0.85 -25.59 25.09
C ASP A 233 1.87 -24.48 24.74
N PHE A 234 1.78 -23.93 23.53
CA PHE A 234 2.66 -22.88 23.02
C PHE A 234 1.98 -21.50 22.95
N GLU A 235 0.89 -21.30 23.69
CA GLU A 235 0.13 -20.05 23.63
C GLU A 235 0.96 -18.81 24.02
N GLU A 236 1.85 -18.93 25.02
CA GLU A 236 2.77 -17.86 25.40
C GLU A 236 3.71 -17.42 24.26
N TYR A 237 4.04 -18.34 23.35
CA TYR A 237 4.85 -18.01 22.19
C TYR A 237 4.04 -17.21 21.14
N GLN A 238 2.73 -17.44 21.04
CA GLN A 238 1.86 -16.58 20.23
C GLN A 238 1.80 -15.16 20.79
N ARG A 239 1.71 -15.01 22.13
CA ARG A 239 1.80 -13.69 22.79
C ARG A 239 3.13 -13.02 22.55
N LEU A 240 4.22 -13.77 22.59
CA LEU A 240 5.55 -13.26 22.27
C LEU A 240 5.60 -12.71 20.84
N ARG A 241 4.99 -13.37 19.84
CA ARG A 241 4.88 -12.80 18.48
C ARG A 241 4.21 -11.43 18.48
N CYS A 242 3.17 -11.23 19.29
CA CYS A 242 2.50 -9.93 19.40
C CYS A 242 3.35 -8.88 20.12
N ARG A 243 4.06 -9.25 21.19
CA ARG A 243 5.03 -8.34 21.83
C ARG A 243 6.12 -7.91 20.85
N VAL A 244 6.63 -8.84 20.07
CA VAL A 244 7.64 -8.53 19.05
C VAL A 244 7.05 -7.62 17.97
N SER A 245 5.92 -8.02 17.37
CA SER A 245 5.31 -7.30 16.25
C SER A 245 4.88 -5.89 16.64
N PHE A 246 4.20 -5.71 17.77
CA PHE A 246 3.53 -4.45 18.08
C PHE A 246 4.34 -3.54 19.03
N HIS A 247 5.27 -4.11 19.82
CA HIS A 247 6.05 -3.32 20.80
C HIS A 247 7.55 -3.28 20.48
N ALA A 248 8.18 -4.40 20.12
CA ALA A 248 9.63 -4.46 19.93
C ALA A 248 10.08 -3.94 18.55
N LEU A 249 9.30 -4.18 17.49
CA LEU A 249 9.59 -3.73 16.12
C LEU A 249 9.19 -2.27 15.90
N LYS A 250 9.90 -1.37 16.59
CA LYS A 250 9.82 0.07 16.37
C LYS A 250 10.68 0.47 15.18
N PHE A 251 10.12 1.25 14.25
CA PHE A 251 10.89 1.82 13.16
C PHE A 251 11.97 2.76 13.67
N ARG A 252 13.01 2.97 12.86
CA ARG A 252 14.02 3.97 13.16
C ARG A 252 13.40 5.38 13.20
N GLN A 253 14.10 6.29 13.86
CA GLN A 253 13.61 7.62 14.16
C GLN A 253 13.23 8.41 12.89
N GLU A 254 14.01 8.33 11.81
CA GLU A 254 13.75 9.09 10.58
C GLU A 254 12.43 8.66 9.90
N VAL A 255 12.08 7.37 10.00
CA VAL A 255 10.79 6.85 9.49
C VAL A 255 9.66 7.39 10.36
N GLN A 256 9.80 7.33 11.68
CA GLN A 256 8.79 7.82 12.62
C GLN A 256 8.57 9.33 12.50
N GLU A 257 9.64 10.12 12.40
CA GLU A 257 9.58 11.57 12.23
C GLU A 257 8.87 11.96 10.94
N LEU A 258 9.22 11.33 9.80
CA LEU A 258 8.57 11.62 8.53
C LEU A 258 7.11 11.18 8.53
N SER A 259 6.81 10.00 9.08
CA SER A 259 5.42 9.52 9.20
C SER A 259 4.58 10.46 10.07
N ALA A 260 5.13 10.90 11.21
CA ALA A 260 4.47 11.86 12.08
C ALA A 260 4.25 13.21 11.40
N LYS A 261 5.22 13.69 10.61
CA LYS A 261 5.06 14.90 9.80
C LYS A 261 4.00 14.75 8.71
N ILE A 262 3.92 13.59 8.05
CA ILE A 262 2.89 13.33 7.04
C ILE A 262 1.52 13.30 7.70
N LEU A 263 1.36 12.56 8.79
CA LEU A 263 0.13 12.54 9.59
C LEU A 263 -0.22 13.94 10.10
N GLN A 264 0.77 14.71 10.54
CA GLN A 264 0.55 16.12 10.87
C GLN A 264 0.10 16.88 9.64
N ARG A 265 0.75 16.84 8.47
CA ARG A 265 0.25 17.54 7.26
C ARG A 265 -1.20 17.17 6.91
N GLN A 266 -1.60 15.92 7.15
CA GLN A 266 -2.98 15.46 7.02
C GLN A 266 -3.92 16.06 8.07
N VAL A 267 -3.51 16.00 9.34
CA VAL A 267 -4.29 16.45 10.51
C VAL A 267 -4.20 17.98 10.72
N HIS A 268 -3.22 18.63 10.09
CA HIS A 268 -2.59 19.90 10.49
C HIS A 268 -2.16 20.74 9.27
N CYS A 269 -2.83 20.57 8.13
CA CYS A 269 -3.14 21.73 7.29
C CYS A 269 -4.00 22.78 8.05
N PHE A 270 -4.38 22.54 9.32
CA PHE A 270 -5.32 23.38 10.05
C PHE A 270 -5.15 23.64 11.56
N SER A 271 -4.09 23.26 12.30
CA SER A 271 -3.98 23.75 13.71
C SER A 271 -2.66 23.48 14.43
N GLN A 272 -1.78 24.49 14.49
CA GLN A 272 -0.57 24.53 15.31
C GLN A 272 -0.75 24.01 16.76
N LEU A 273 0.16 23.11 17.18
CA LEU A 273 0.50 22.73 18.57
C LEU A 273 -0.55 22.02 19.47
N SER A 274 -0.08 20.90 20.03
CA SER A 274 -0.33 20.45 21.42
C SER A 274 -1.64 19.74 21.79
N LEU A 275 -1.46 18.65 22.55
CA LEU A 275 -2.31 18.10 23.62
C LEU A 275 -3.73 18.69 23.70
N LEU A 276 -4.74 17.81 23.51
CA LEU A 276 -6.21 18.07 23.56
C LEU A 276 -6.85 18.31 22.18
N ARG A 277 -6.91 17.24 21.37
CA ARG A 277 -8.02 16.88 20.47
C ARG A 277 -8.83 18.05 19.86
N ALA A 278 -8.19 18.91 19.07
CA ALA A 278 -8.88 19.61 17.99
C ALA A 278 -9.00 18.63 16.80
N PRO A 279 -10.19 18.42 16.20
CA PRO A 279 -10.31 17.44 15.13
C PRO A 279 -9.66 18.00 13.86
N GLY A 280 -8.52 17.43 13.48
CA GLY A 280 -8.11 17.42 12.07
C GLY A 280 -9.18 16.71 11.24
N ARG A 281 -9.24 16.99 9.94
CA ARG A 281 -10.20 16.32 9.05
C ARG A 281 -9.92 14.81 9.04
N PRO A 282 -10.93 13.95 9.22
CA PRO A 282 -10.71 12.51 9.15
C PRO A 282 -10.38 12.09 7.72
N PHE A 283 -9.63 11.00 7.56
CA PHE A 283 -9.22 10.52 6.25
C PHE A 283 -9.33 9.00 6.11
N ILE A 284 -9.38 8.55 4.87
CA ILE A 284 -9.41 7.13 4.50
C ILE A 284 -8.02 6.75 4.00
N ALA A 285 -7.44 5.69 4.56
CA ALA A 285 -6.30 5.02 3.95
C ALA A 285 -6.79 3.86 3.06
N PHE A 286 -6.40 3.88 1.80
CA PHE A 286 -6.72 2.87 0.80
C PHE A 286 -5.45 2.17 0.34
N ASP A 287 -5.38 0.85 0.52
CA ASP A 287 -4.31 0.02 -0.03
C ASP A 287 -4.82 -0.77 -1.24
N PRO A 288 -4.40 -0.46 -2.49
CA PRO A 288 -4.85 -1.22 -3.64
C PRO A 288 -4.45 -2.70 -3.59
N GLY A 289 -3.27 -3.02 -3.02
CA GLY A 289 -2.75 -4.39 -2.96
C GLY A 289 -2.48 -5.04 -4.33
N MET A 290 -2.51 -4.25 -5.41
CA MET A 290 -2.39 -4.73 -6.79
C MET A 290 -0.93 -4.76 -7.24
N THR A 291 -0.19 -5.82 -6.90
CA THR A 291 1.15 -6.04 -7.45
C THR A 291 1.09 -6.92 -8.70
N ARG A 292 2.07 -6.78 -9.59
CA ARG A 292 2.21 -7.62 -10.79
C ARG A 292 2.19 -9.12 -10.43
N GLU A 293 2.87 -9.51 -9.35
CA GLU A 293 2.92 -10.88 -8.86
C GLU A 293 1.55 -11.36 -8.39
N SER A 294 0.81 -10.55 -7.64
CA SER A 294 -0.53 -10.88 -7.15
C SER A 294 -1.52 -11.04 -8.31
N LEU A 295 -1.52 -10.09 -9.24
CA LEU A 295 -2.36 -10.13 -10.45
C LEU A 295 -2.05 -11.38 -11.31
N ALA A 296 -0.78 -11.73 -11.44
CA ALA A 296 -0.35 -12.91 -12.20
C ALA A 296 -0.75 -14.22 -11.52
N TYR A 297 -0.63 -14.31 -10.20
CA TYR A 297 -1.02 -15.49 -9.42
C TYR A 297 -2.51 -15.78 -9.54
N HIS A 298 -3.34 -14.74 -9.38
CA HIS A 298 -4.80 -14.85 -9.41
C HIS A 298 -5.41 -14.84 -10.82
N GLY A 299 -4.60 -14.58 -11.86
CA GLY A 299 -5.06 -14.65 -13.26
C GLY A 299 -5.90 -13.44 -13.68
N CYS A 300 -5.57 -12.26 -13.16
CA CYS A 300 -6.35 -11.02 -13.33
C CYS A 300 -5.77 -10.11 -14.43
N ALA A 301 -5.25 -10.70 -15.51
CA ALA A 301 -4.55 -9.98 -16.57
C ALA A 301 -5.47 -9.03 -17.35
N GLU A 302 -6.69 -9.49 -17.68
CA GLU A 302 -7.63 -8.78 -18.56
C GLU A 302 -8.36 -7.61 -17.84
N LEU A 303 -8.01 -7.34 -16.58
CA LEU A 303 -8.43 -6.09 -15.90
C LEU A 303 -7.74 -4.86 -16.50
N PHE A 304 -6.59 -5.07 -17.15
CA PHE A 304 -5.86 -4.05 -17.89
C PHE A 304 -6.12 -4.26 -19.40
N GLN A 305 -6.19 -3.16 -20.15
CA GLN A 305 -6.45 -3.18 -21.60
C GLN A 305 -5.26 -2.60 -22.38
N ASP A 306 -4.05 -2.82 -21.86
CA ASP A 306 -2.81 -2.26 -22.40
C ASP A 306 -1.63 -3.23 -22.21
N VAL A 307 -0.41 -2.70 -22.28
CA VAL A 307 0.85 -3.45 -22.13
C VAL A 307 0.90 -4.23 -20.81
N HIS A 308 0.22 -3.77 -19.76
CA HIS A 308 0.22 -4.43 -18.45
C HIS A 308 -0.37 -5.85 -18.50
N THR A 309 -1.30 -6.11 -19.43
CA THR A 309 -1.87 -7.46 -19.67
C THR A 309 -0.77 -8.47 -20.00
N GLU A 310 0.12 -8.11 -20.94
CA GLU A 310 1.21 -8.96 -21.39
C GLU A 310 2.23 -9.21 -20.27
N LEU A 311 2.47 -8.20 -19.42
CA LEU A 311 3.36 -8.32 -18.27
C LEU A 311 2.83 -9.31 -17.23
N ILE A 312 1.54 -9.25 -16.95
CA ILE A 312 0.87 -10.18 -16.03
C ILE A 312 0.91 -11.59 -16.61
N GLN A 313 0.56 -11.76 -17.90
CA GLN A 313 0.58 -13.06 -18.56
C GLN A 313 1.99 -13.67 -18.61
N HIS A 314 3.00 -12.87 -18.96
CA HIS A 314 4.39 -13.28 -18.94
C HIS A 314 4.81 -13.75 -17.54
N LYS A 315 4.50 -12.96 -16.50
CA LYS A 315 4.81 -13.34 -15.12
C LYS A 315 4.09 -14.62 -14.69
N ARG A 316 2.84 -14.79 -15.10
CA ARG A 316 2.06 -16.01 -14.85
C ARG A 316 2.67 -17.23 -15.54
N SER A 317 3.11 -17.10 -16.80
CA SER A 317 3.84 -18.15 -17.53
C SER A 317 5.09 -18.60 -16.76
N TRP A 318 5.87 -17.63 -16.27
CA TRP A 318 7.03 -17.88 -15.42
C TRP A 318 6.67 -18.63 -14.13
N MET A 319 5.56 -18.26 -13.46
CA MET A 319 5.08 -18.92 -12.24
C MET A 319 4.64 -20.37 -12.49
N ILE A 320 3.97 -20.64 -13.62
CA ILE A 320 3.55 -21.99 -14.02
C ILE A 320 4.76 -22.88 -14.29
N LYS A 321 5.76 -22.38 -15.03
CA LYS A 321 7.01 -23.10 -15.32
C LYS A 321 7.75 -23.52 -14.04
N ARG A 322 7.61 -22.75 -12.95
CA ARG A 322 8.22 -23.02 -11.64
C ARG A 322 7.32 -23.76 -10.65
N GLY A 323 6.11 -24.14 -11.06
CA GLY A 323 5.15 -24.87 -10.23
C GLY A 323 4.55 -24.05 -9.07
N ILE A 324 4.67 -22.72 -9.09
CA ILE A 324 4.07 -21.82 -8.10
C ILE A 324 2.55 -21.76 -8.30
N VAL A 325 2.12 -21.66 -9.56
CA VAL A 325 0.71 -21.64 -9.96
C VAL A 325 0.40 -22.93 -10.72
N LYS A 326 -0.71 -23.58 -10.35
CA LYS A 326 -1.26 -24.73 -11.07
C LYS A 326 -2.47 -24.26 -11.87
N GLY A 327 -2.39 -24.29 -13.21
CA GLY A 327 -3.52 -23.91 -14.04
C GLY A 327 -3.13 -23.49 -15.45
N LYS A 328 -4.12 -22.96 -16.17
CA LYS A 328 -3.95 -22.41 -17.52
C LYS A 328 -3.25 -21.03 -17.46
N LEU A 329 -2.52 -20.72 -18.52
CA LEU A 329 -1.87 -19.43 -18.71
C LEU A 329 -2.90 -18.31 -18.87
N SER A 330 -3.78 -18.43 -19.85
CA SER A 330 -4.92 -17.51 -20.03
C SER A 330 -6.12 -18.02 -19.23
N ILE A 331 -6.68 -17.12 -18.43
CA ILE A 331 -7.88 -17.32 -17.62
C ILE A 331 -8.77 -16.10 -17.86
N ASN A 332 -10.08 -16.33 -17.95
CA ASN A 332 -11.06 -15.26 -18.03
C ASN A 332 -11.04 -14.45 -16.72
N SER A 333 -10.48 -13.25 -16.77
CA SER A 333 -10.29 -12.43 -15.57
C SER A 333 -11.61 -11.89 -15.04
N ALA A 334 -12.62 -11.69 -15.91
CA ALA A 334 -13.96 -11.28 -15.49
C ALA A 334 -14.64 -12.36 -14.66
N GLU A 335 -14.46 -13.64 -15.02
CA GLU A 335 -14.99 -14.76 -14.24
C GLU A 335 -14.30 -14.88 -12.87
N GLU A 336 -12.96 -14.78 -12.83
CA GLU A 336 -12.20 -14.82 -11.57
C GLU A 336 -12.50 -13.63 -10.67
N ARG A 337 -12.74 -12.46 -11.26
CA ARG A 337 -13.24 -11.28 -10.56
C ARG A 337 -14.61 -11.52 -9.93
N LEU A 338 -15.57 -12.10 -10.66
CA LEU A 338 -16.89 -12.44 -10.11
C LEU A 338 -16.82 -13.53 -9.02
N LYS A 339 -15.74 -14.33 -8.98
CA LYS A 339 -15.46 -15.27 -7.88
C LYS A 339 -14.84 -14.59 -6.65
N GLY A 340 -14.41 -13.33 -6.76
CA GLY A 340 -13.69 -12.59 -5.72
C GLY A 340 -12.19 -12.88 -5.66
N SER A 341 -11.64 -13.58 -6.65
CA SER A 341 -10.20 -13.91 -6.75
C SER A 341 -9.34 -12.70 -7.10
N CYS A 342 -9.91 -11.74 -7.83
CA CYS A 342 -9.20 -10.54 -8.29
C CYS A 342 -9.40 -9.35 -7.35
N PRO A 343 -8.44 -8.40 -7.33
CA PRO A 343 -8.55 -7.16 -6.56
C PRO A 343 -9.72 -6.29 -7.01
N LEU A 344 -10.26 -5.49 -6.08
CA LEU A 344 -11.14 -4.39 -6.42
C LEU A 344 -10.29 -3.24 -6.98
N MET A 345 -10.67 -2.74 -8.15
CA MET A 345 -9.99 -1.62 -8.81
C MET A 345 -10.21 -0.32 -8.03
N PRO A 346 -9.32 0.68 -8.13
CA PRO A 346 -9.53 1.98 -7.48
C PRO A 346 -10.87 2.65 -7.84
N GLU A 347 -11.34 2.49 -9.09
CA GLU A 347 -12.67 2.96 -9.52
C GLU A 347 -13.82 2.35 -8.71
N GLU A 348 -13.69 1.07 -8.39
CA GLU A 348 -14.72 0.29 -7.71
C GLU A 348 -14.76 0.62 -6.23
N ILE A 349 -13.58 0.72 -5.62
CA ILE A 349 -13.43 1.21 -4.26
C ILE A 349 -14.02 2.62 -4.15
N GLY A 350 -13.70 3.50 -5.12
CA GLY A 350 -14.26 4.84 -5.16
C GLY A 350 -15.79 4.81 -5.23
N THR A 351 -16.35 3.98 -6.10
CA THR A 351 -17.80 3.80 -6.27
C THR A 351 -18.46 3.30 -4.99
N LEU A 352 -17.87 2.29 -4.32
CA LEU A 352 -18.36 1.76 -3.05
C LEU A 352 -18.34 2.82 -1.94
N LEU A 353 -17.27 3.62 -1.86
CA LEU A 353 -17.15 4.69 -0.86
C LEU A 353 -18.17 5.82 -1.10
N ARG A 354 -18.37 6.23 -2.36
CA ARG A 354 -19.40 7.20 -2.74
C ARG A 354 -20.80 6.69 -2.39
N ALA A 355 -21.07 5.42 -2.66
CA ALA A 355 -22.36 4.78 -2.35
C ALA A 355 -22.62 4.65 -0.83
N TYR A 356 -21.55 4.42 -0.07
CA TYR A 356 -21.60 4.40 1.39
C TYR A 356 -21.96 5.77 1.98
N GLY A 357 -21.56 6.85 1.31
CA GLY A 357 -21.89 8.23 1.68
C GLY A 357 -20.69 9.16 1.90
N TYR A 358 -19.48 8.77 1.49
CA TYR A 358 -18.33 9.68 1.54
C TYR A 358 -18.43 10.77 0.47
N SER A 359 -18.25 12.02 0.89
CA SER A 359 -18.30 13.20 0.03
C SER A 359 -17.05 13.33 -0.85
N ARG A 360 -17.13 14.16 -1.90
CA ARG A 360 -16.06 14.32 -2.90
C ARG A 360 -14.81 14.99 -2.32
N ASP A 361 -14.98 15.78 -1.27
CA ASP A 361 -13.91 16.43 -0.52
C ASP A 361 -13.22 15.49 0.49
N THR A 362 -13.67 14.24 0.62
CA THR A 362 -13.03 13.23 1.49
C THR A 362 -11.57 13.02 1.09
N ILE A 363 -10.68 13.01 2.08
CA ILE A 363 -9.26 12.75 1.88
C ILE A 363 -9.03 11.24 1.77
N ILE A 364 -8.42 10.80 0.67
CA ILE A 364 -8.02 9.41 0.45
C ILE A 364 -6.51 9.34 0.31
N TYR A 365 -5.86 8.77 1.31
CA TYR A 365 -4.45 8.41 1.27
C TYR A 365 -4.28 7.03 0.61
N VAL A 366 -3.65 6.99 -0.55
CA VAL A 366 -3.33 5.75 -1.26
C VAL A 366 -1.97 5.25 -0.78
N SER A 367 -1.96 4.07 -0.16
CA SER A 367 -0.75 3.41 0.33
C SER A 367 -0.15 2.47 -0.70
N GLY A 368 1.13 2.16 -0.49
CA GLY A 368 1.88 1.19 -1.28
C GLY A 368 3.00 1.85 -2.08
N GLY A 369 3.77 1.00 -2.75
CA GLY A 369 4.63 1.46 -3.84
C GLY A 369 3.80 2.01 -5.00
N GLU A 370 4.44 2.27 -6.13
CA GLU A 370 3.74 2.63 -7.36
C GLU A 370 2.65 1.59 -7.69
N VAL A 371 1.40 2.05 -7.76
CA VAL A 371 0.25 1.21 -8.09
C VAL A 371 0.49 0.61 -9.47
N PHE A 372 0.26 -0.70 -9.64
CA PHE A 372 0.43 -1.31 -10.95
C PHE A 372 -0.53 -0.68 -11.98
N GLY A 373 0.00 -0.27 -13.14
CA GLY A 373 -0.70 0.60 -14.10
C GLY A 373 -0.50 2.11 -13.87
N GLY A 374 0.24 2.48 -12.81
CA GLY A 374 0.63 3.84 -12.49
C GLY A 374 -0.56 4.77 -12.19
N GLN A 375 -0.35 6.06 -12.43
CA GLN A 375 -1.36 7.09 -12.18
C GLN A 375 -2.65 6.90 -13.00
N ARG A 376 -2.57 6.19 -14.14
CA ARG A 376 -3.73 5.93 -15.02
C ARG A 376 -4.81 5.14 -14.29
N THR A 377 -4.41 4.16 -13.47
CA THR A 377 -5.32 3.33 -12.67
C THR A 377 -6.05 4.14 -11.59
N LEU A 378 -5.48 5.27 -11.15
CA LEU A 378 -6.05 6.14 -10.12
C LEU A 378 -6.95 7.26 -10.68
N ILE A 379 -6.95 7.50 -12.00
CA ILE A 379 -7.77 8.55 -12.64
C ILE A 379 -9.24 8.49 -12.22
N PRO A 380 -9.92 7.32 -12.25
CA PRO A 380 -11.32 7.27 -11.84
C PRO A 380 -11.50 7.65 -10.37
N LEU A 381 -10.57 7.25 -9.49
CA LEU A 381 -10.63 7.60 -8.07
C LEU A 381 -10.48 9.12 -7.87
N HIS A 382 -9.55 9.77 -8.59
CA HIS A 382 -9.41 11.23 -8.61
C HIS A 382 -10.63 11.96 -9.18
N ALA A 383 -11.38 11.33 -10.09
CA ALA A 383 -12.62 11.91 -10.60
C ALA A 383 -13.74 11.92 -9.53
N MET A 384 -13.74 10.93 -8.63
CA MET A 384 -14.74 10.79 -7.57
C MET A 384 -14.39 11.55 -6.28
N PHE A 385 -13.09 11.73 -6.03
CA PHE A 385 -12.57 12.40 -4.84
C PHE A 385 -11.49 13.41 -5.24
N GLU A 386 -11.66 14.65 -4.80
CA GLU A 386 -10.72 15.74 -5.10
C GLU A 386 -9.39 15.57 -4.37
N ASN A 387 -9.41 14.95 -3.18
CA ASN A 387 -8.29 14.87 -2.26
C ASN A 387 -7.66 13.47 -2.20
N VAL A 388 -7.32 12.91 -3.35
CA VAL A 388 -6.54 11.66 -3.43
C VAL A 388 -5.06 11.98 -3.39
N ILE A 389 -4.37 11.46 -2.39
CA ILE A 389 -2.98 11.77 -2.04
C ILE A 389 -2.20 10.50 -1.76
N ASP A 390 -0.88 10.59 -1.77
CA ASP A 390 0.02 9.48 -1.46
C ASP A 390 1.24 10.00 -0.69
N ARG A 391 2.19 9.12 -0.39
CA ARG A 391 3.45 9.54 0.25
C ARG A 391 4.21 10.56 -0.60
N THR A 392 4.21 10.41 -1.93
CA THR A 392 5.04 11.25 -2.81
C THR A 392 4.53 12.69 -2.84
N SER A 393 3.22 12.91 -2.77
CA SER A 393 2.64 14.26 -2.69
C SER A 393 2.81 14.93 -1.32
N LEU A 394 3.11 14.16 -0.26
CA LEU A 394 3.18 14.64 1.12
C LEU A 394 4.60 14.74 1.69
N SER A 395 5.60 14.36 0.90
CA SER A 395 7.01 14.37 1.30
C SER A 395 7.83 15.23 0.35
N THR A 396 8.78 15.97 0.92
CA THR A 396 9.73 16.76 0.12
C THR A 396 10.91 15.89 -0.30
N PRO A 397 11.58 16.19 -1.43
CA PRO A 397 12.79 15.47 -1.84
C PRO A 397 13.87 15.44 -0.74
N TRP A 398 14.02 16.54 0.01
CA TRP A 398 14.96 16.64 1.14
C TRP A 398 14.63 15.69 2.29
N GLU A 399 13.35 15.51 2.61
CA GLU A 399 12.91 14.56 3.64
C GLU A 399 13.17 13.13 3.22
N MET A 400 12.97 12.81 1.94
CA MET A 400 13.28 11.49 1.38
C MET A 400 14.78 11.22 1.34
N ILE A 401 15.61 12.22 0.99
CA ILE A 401 17.08 12.09 1.04
C ILE A 401 17.54 11.86 2.49
N ARG A 402 17.00 12.60 3.45
CA ARG A 402 17.30 12.41 4.88
C ARG A 402 16.90 11.01 5.34
N LEU A 403 15.78 10.50 4.85
CA LEU A 403 15.36 9.12 5.08
C LEU A 403 16.38 8.13 4.50
N TYR A 404 16.78 8.24 3.24
CA TYR A 404 17.72 7.26 2.66
C TYR A 404 19.11 7.30 3.31
N GLY A 405 19.49 8.45 3.87
CA GLY A 405 20.84 8.69 4.38
C GLY A 405 21.78 9.06 3.25
N GLN A 406 23.08 9.13 3.56
CA GLN A 406 24.08 9.52 2.56
C GLN A 406 24.33 8.36 1.59
N GLU A 407 23.95 8.54 0.32
CA GLU A 407 24.10 7.52 -0.73
C GLU A 407 25.17 7.92 -1.76
N VAL A 408 25.84 6.92 -2.33
CA VAL A 408 26.86 7.15 -3.36
C VAL A 408 26.16 7.47 -4.69
N LYS A 409 26.63 8.52 -5.39
CA LYS A 409 26.17 8.80 -6.75
C LYS A 409 26.66 7.68 -7.67
N LEU A 410 25.74 6.83 -8.13
CA LEU A 410 26.01 5.85 -9.16
C LEU A 410 25.92 6.57 -10.52
N VAL A 411 27.00 6.55 -11.30
CA VAL A 411 26.96 7.00 -12.70
C VAL A 411 26.50 5.80 -13.52
N ASP A 412 25.29 5.88 -14.08
CA ASP A 412 24.86 4.93 -15.11
C ASP A 412 25.69 5.19 -16.37
N THR A 413 26.74 4.41 -16.59
CA THR A 413 27.28 4.25 -17.94
C THR A 413 26.25 3.42 -18.71
N PRO A 414 25.60 3.97 -19.76
CA PRO A 414 24.72 3.17 -20.60
C PRO A 414 25.53 2.01 -21.15
N GLY A 415 25.13 0.78 -20.81
CA GLY A 415 25.68 -0.39 -21.48
C GLY A 415 25.40 -0.27 -22.99
N PRO A 416 26.30 -0.74 -23.86
CA PRO A 416 25.97 -0.86 -25.27
C PRO A 416 24.68 -1.68 -25.39
N PRO A 417 23.76 -1.31 -26.30
CA PRO A 417 22.57 -2.12 -26.53
C PRO A 417 23.00 -3.57 -26.80
N PRO A 418 22.24 -4.57 -26.31
CA PRO A 418 22.53 -5.95 -26.62
C PRO A 418 22.66 -6.08 -28.14
N PHE A 419 23.69 -6.77 -28.59
CA PHE A 419 23.89 -7.06 -30.01
C PHE A 419 22.72 -7.95 -30.42
N THR A 420 21.66 -7.36 -30.97
CA THR A 420 20.69 -8.11 -31.75
C THR A 420 21.46 -8.65 -32.94
N GLU A 421 21.83 -9.94 -32.91
CA GLU A 421 22.01 -10.64 -34.17
C GLU A 421 20.70 -10.47 -34.93
N GLU A 422 20.74 -9.70 -36.01
CA GLU A 422 19.71 -9.74 -37.05
C GLU A 422 19.73 -11.15 -37.67
N VAL A 423 19.27 -12.14 -36.91
CA VAL A 423 18.88 -13.42 -37.47
C VAL A 423 17.67 -13.11 -38.33
N THR A 424 17.96 -12.97 -39.61
CA THR A 424 17.07 -12.65 -40.71
C THR A 424 15.89 -13.63 -40.76
N LYS A 425 14.87 -13.42 -39.92
CA LYS A 425 13.55 -14.05 -40.05
C LYS A 425 12.74 -13.44 -41.22
N ARG A 426 13.41 -13.06 -42.32
CA ARG A 426 12.77 -12.64 -43.57
C ARG A 426 11.87 -13.73 -44.16
N ALA A 427 12.15 -15.00 -43.87
CA ALA A 427 11.34 -16.13 -44.32
C ALA A 427 9.98 -16.23 -43.59
N ALA A 428 9.92 -15.87 -42.31
CA ALA A 428 8.67 -15.88 -41.54
C ALA A 428 7.73 -14.74 -41.96
N TRP A 429 8.29 -13.58 -42.33
CA TRP A 429 7.52 -12.42 -42.79
C TRP A 429 6.86 -12.62 -44.16
N LYS A 430 7.51 -13.39 -45.06
CA LYS A 430 6.98 -13.67 -46.41
C LYS A 430 5.80 -14.65 -46.42
N ASN A 431 5.60 -15.41 -45.35
CA ASN A 431 4.55 -16.42 -45.25
C ASN A 431 3.34 -15.98 -44.42
N ALA A 432 3.34 -14.74 -43.90
CA ALA A 432 2.21 -14.19 -43.17
C ALA A 432 1.13 -13.72 -44.17
N GLY A 433 -0.04 -14.35 -44.13
CA GLY A 433 -1.20 -14.00 -44.96
C GLY A 433 -1.70 -12.55 -44.73
N PRO A 434 -2.57 -12.04 -45.62
CA PRO A 434 -2.92 -10.62 -45.66
C PRO A 434 -3.74 -10.21 -44.44
N ARG A 435 -3.18 -9.37 -43.56
CA ARG A 435 -3.96 -8.57 -42.60
C ARG A 435 -4.31 -7.21 -43.21
N PRO A 436 -5.45 -6.61 -42.84
CA PRO A 436 -5.81 -5.25 -43.26
C PRO A 436 -4.77 -4.24 -42.77
N ARG A 437 -4.31 -3.33 -43.64
CA ARG A 437 -3.35 -2.27 -43.32
C ARG A 437 -4.01 -1.16 -42.49
N PRO A 438 -3.48 -0.78 -41.31
CA PRO A 438 -3.71 0.54 -40.75
C PRO A 438 -2.78 1.58 -41.42
N LEU A 439 -3.21 2.83 -41.40
CA LEU A 439 -2.53 4.02 -41.94
C LEU A 439 -1.06 4.16 -41.45
N PRO A 440 -0.18 4.85 -42.20
CA PRO A 440 1.22 5.04 -41.82
C PRO A 440 1.33 5.80 -40.49
N PRO A 441 2.30 5.43 -39.62
CA PRO A 441 2.49 6.10 -38.34
C PRO A 441 2.97 7.54 -38.54
N PRO A 442 2.55 8.49 -37.68
CA PRO A 442 3.07 9.84 -37.70
C PRO A 442 4.59 9.86 -37.35
N PRO A 443 5.34 10.88 -37.81
CA PRO A 443 6.77 10.98 -37.56
C PRO A 443 7.10 10.98 -36.06
N ALA A 444 8.19 10.28 -35.71
CA ALA A 444 8.61 10.10 -34.32
C ALA A 444 8.91 11.45 -33.65
N ARG A 445 8.15 11.80 -32.62
CA ARG A 445 8.52 12.86 -31.68
C ARG A 445 9.71 12.40 -30.83
N PRO A 446 10.65 13.29 -30.49
CA PRO A 446 11.74 12.96 -29.56
C PRO A 446 11.13 12.56 -28.22
N LYS A 447 11.32 11.32 -27.80
CA LYS A 447 10.84 10.82 -26.51
C LYS A 447 11.80 11.28 -25.41
N SER A 448 11.38 12.25 -24.60
CA SER A 448 11.94 12.43 -23.26
C SER A 448 11.47 11.26 -22.40
N TYR A 449 12.42 10.56 -21.79
CA TYR A 449 12.23 9.35 -21.00
C TYR A 449 11.15 9.51 -19.92
N ASN A 450 10.00 8.86 -20.11
CA ASN A 450 9.20 8.35 -19.00
C ASN A 450 9.68 6.94 -18.69
N ILE A 451 9.91 6.67 -17.40
CA ILE A 451 10.44 5.44 -16.83
C ILE A 451 9.37 4.35 -16.89
N GLU A 452 9.05 3.92 -18.11
CA GLU A 452 8.25 2.72 -18.44
C GLU A 452 8.93 1.95 -19.60
N GLY A 453 10.18 2.30 -19.91
CA GLY A 453 10.94 1.82 -21.07
C GLY A 453 11.68 0.50 -20.86
N TRP A 454 11.24 -0.36 -19.94
CA TRP A 454 11.91 -1.62 -19.60
C TRP A 454 11.11 -2.88 -19.95
N TRP A 455 10.11 -2.81 -20.84
CA TRP A 455 9.30 -3.98 -21.22
C TRP A 455 9.64 -4.58 -22.59
N GLY A 456 10.66 -4.04 -23.28
CA GLY A 456 11.11 -4.57 -24.58
C GLY A 456 11.57 -6.03 -24.49
N TRP A 457 12.21 -6.41 -23.38
CA TRP A 457 12.73 -7.76 -23.18
C TRP A 457 11.64 -8.83 -23.09
N VAL A 458 10.40 -8.46 -22.73
CA VAL A 458 9.27 -9.41 -22.63
C VAL A 458 8.94 -10.01 -23.99
N ALA A 459 9.25 -9.30 -25.09
CA ALA A 459 9.14 -9.80 -26.45
C ALA A 459 10.39 -10.57 -26.92
N GLU A 460 11.51 -10.47 -26.21
CA GLU A 460 12.83 -10.97 -26.64
C GLU A 460 13.28 -12.21 -25.85
N SER A 461 12.88 -12.37 -24.59
CA SER A 461 13.34 -13.42 -23.68
C SER A 461 12.26 -13.86 -22.69
N ASP A 462 12.19 -15.18 -22.47
CA ASP A 462 11.36 -15.80 -21.42
C ASP A 462 11.89 -15.54 -19.98
N ASN A 463 13.15 -15.11 -19.87
CA ASN A 463 13.80 -14.84 -18.59
C ASN A 463 13.78 -13.34 -18.32
N GLU A 464 13.25 -12.97 -17.15
CA GLU A 464 13.35 -11.61 -16.60
C GLU A 464 14.84 -11.26 -16.45
N PRO A 465 15.30 -10.13 -17.00
CA PRO A 465 16.69 -9.69 -16.91
C PRO A 465 17.11 -9.54 -15.45
N ASP A 466 18.40 -9.73 -15.20
CA ASP A 466 18.97 -9.51 -13.88
C ASP A 466 18.72 -8.06 -13.45
N SER A 467 18.29 -7.88 -12.20
CA SER A 467 17.96 -6.55 -11.70
C SER A 467 19.17 -5.62 -11.74
N THR A 468 18.96 -4.41 -12.23
CA THR A 468 20.02 -3.40 -12.26
C THR A 468 20.39 -2.97 -10.84
N VAL A 469 21.56 -2.33 -10.68
CA VAL A 469 21.96 -1.78 -9.37
C VAL A 469 20.95 -0.73 -8.88
N MET A 470 20.42 0.08 -9.80
CA MET A 470 19.39 1.07 -9.51
C MET A 470 18.07 0.44 -9.08
N GLU A 471 17.64 -0.67 -9.70
CA GLU A 471 16.47 -1.44 -9.26
C GLU A 471 16.67 -2.04 -7.87
N LEU A 472 17.85 -2.64 -7.59
CA LEU A 472 18.16 -3.16 -6.27
C LEU A 472 18.15 -2.07 -5.19
N ARG A 473 18.64 -0.87 -5.50
CA ARG A 473 18.58 0.30 -4.62
C ARG A 473 17.13 0.76 -4.40
N THR A 474 16.34 0.84 -5.46
CA THR A 474 14.92 1.22 -5.40
C THR A 474 14.12 0.20 -4.58
N ASN A 475 14.40 -1.09 -4.75
CA ASN A 475 13.78 -2.16 -3.95
C ASN A 475 14.12 -2.05 -2.46
N ALA A 476 15.32 -1.57 -2.11
CA ALA A 476 15.65 -1.27 -0.72
C ALA A 476 14.86 -0.06 -0.21
N HIS A 477 14.79 1.04 -0.98
CA HIS A 477 13.99 2.22 -0.63
C HIS A 477 12.50 1.92 -0.46
N LYS A 478 11.96 0.98 -1.26
CA LYS A 478 10.58 0.52 -1.15
C LYS A 478 10.23 0.00 0.25
N LEU A 479 11.17 -0.57 0.99
CA LEU A 479 10.92 -1.00 2.36
C LEU A 479 10.69 0.18 3.32
N LEU A 480 11.37 1.31 3.09
CA LEU A 480 11.17 2.54 3.86
C LEU A 480 9.85 3.21 3.52
N TRP A 481 9.48 3.16 2.24
CA TRP A 481 8.20 3.61 1.73
C TRP A 481 7.04 2.85 2.37
N GLU A 482 7.08 1.51 2.29
CA GLU A 482 6.09 0.63 2.92
C GLU A 482 6.06 0.82 4.44
N ALA A 483 7.18 1.14 5.10
CA ALA A 483 7.20 1.45 6.52
C ALA A 483 6.44 2.74 6.88
N ILE A 484 6.58 3.80 6.07
CA ILE A 484 5.82 5.05 6.25
C ILE A 484 4.35 4.82 6.01
N ASP A 485 4.02 4.18 4.89
CA ASP A 485 2.65 3.88 4.50
C ASP A 485 1.97 3.00 5.57
N TYR A 486 2.70 2.03 6.14
CA TYR A 486 2.20 1.18 7.23
C TYR A 486 1.78 1.99 8.45
N VAL A 487 2.60 2.96 8.88
CA VAL A 487 2.26 3.83 10.01
C VAL A 487 1.02 4.66 9.70
N ILE A 488 0.93 5.22 8.50
CA ILE A 488 -0.20 6.07 8.10
C ILE A 488 -1.51 5.26 8.04
N CYS A 489 -1.49 4.07 7.44
CA CYS A 489 -2.66 3.20 7.36
C CYS A 489 -3.14 2.70 8.73
N VAL A 490 -2.21 2.46 9.66
CA VAL A 490 -2.56 2.05 11.03
C VAL A 490 -3.23 3.18 11.79
N GLU A 491 -2.78 4.43 11.63
CA GLU A 491 -3.31 5.62 12.31
C GLU A 491 -4.54 6.25 11.63
N ALA A 492 -4.89 5.83 10.41
CA ALA A 492 -6.05 6.36 9.68
C ALA A 492 -7.39 6.13 10.40
N ASP A 493 -8.34 7.05 10.26
CA ASP A 493 -9.69 6.90 10.82
C ASP A 493 -10.41 5.70 10.21
N VAL A 494 -10.24 5.52 8.89
CA VAL A 494 -10.82 4.44 8.10
C VAL A 494 -9.74 3.79 7.26
N PHE A 495 -9.68 2.45 7.26
CA PHE A 495 -8.85 1.69 6.33
C PHE A 495 -9.71 0.81 5.43
N ILE A 496 -9.37 0.74 4.14
CA ILE A 496 -10.00 -0.15 3.17
C ILE A 496 -8.95 -0.80 2.26
N PRO A 497 -8.91 -2.14 2.15
CA PRO A 497 -8.06 -2.83 1.19
C PRO A 497 -8.79 -3.05 -0.14
N GLY A 498 -8.08 -2.88 -1.26
CA GLY A 498 -8.47 -3.38 -2.58
C GLY A 498 -8.09 -4.86 -2.75
N PHE A 499 -6.98 -5.28 -2.13
CA PHE A 499 -6.52 -6.65 -2.11
C PHE A 499 -5.71 -6.98 -0.86
N ASP A 500 -5.86 -8.19 -0.35
CA ASP A 500 -5.29 -8.64 0.93
C ASP A 500 -4.40 -9.89 0.81
N LEU A 501 -4.17 -10.36 -0.42
CA LEU A 501 -3.32 -11.50 -0.76
C LEU A 501 -2.11 -11.09 -1.61
N ASP A 502 -1.02 -11.85 -1.51
CA ASP A 502 0.21 -11.65 -2.26
C ASP A 502 0.29 -12.55 -3.51
N GLY A 503 1.41 -12.49 -4.24
CA GLY A 503 1.70 -13.32 -5.40
C GLY A 503 1.91 -14.81 -5.14
N LYS A 504 1.58 -15.29 -3.94
CA LYS A 504 1.60 -16.70 -3.53
C LYS A 504 0.28 -17.12 -2.86
N GLY A 505 -0.71 -16.22 -2.76
CA GLY A 505 -1.97 -16.45 -2.08
C GLY A 505 -1.87 -16.38 -0.55
N HIS A 506 -0.81 -15.76 -0.02
CA HIS A 506 -0.62 -15.52 1.41
C HIS A 506 -1.05 -14.08 1.79
N PRO A 507 -1.31 -13.80 3.08
CA PRO A 507 -1.69 -12.46 3.54
C PRO A 507 -0.59 -11.42 3.26
N ASN A 508 -0.95 -10.32 2.61
CA ASN A 508 -0.03 -9.27 2.15
C ASN A 508 0.13 -8.10 3.16
N PHE A 509 0.62 -6.95 2.66
CA PHE A 509 0.72 -5.70 3.40
C PHE A 509 -0.60 -5.23 4.03
N ALA A 510 -1.70 -5.19 3.26
CA ALA A 510 -3.00 -4.78 3.76
C ALA A 510 -3.50 -5.70 4.88
N SER A 511 -3.29 -7.01 4.74
CA SER A 511 -3.58 -7.98 5.80
C SER A 511 -2.82 -7.69 7.11
N LEU A 512 -1.55 -7.31 7.00
CA LEU A 512 -0.74 -6.93 8.16
C LEU A 512 -1.23 -5.63 8.82
N VAL A 513 -1.65 -4.63 8.03
CA VAL A 513 -2.28 -3.40 8.53
C VAL A 513 -3.59 -3.73 9.27
N MET A 514 -4.45 -4.54 8.66
CA MET A 514 -5.72 -4.95 9.26
C MET A 514 -5.54 -5.66 10.60
N GLY A 515 -4.53 -6.53 10.71
CA GLY A 515 -4.19 -7.20 11.95
C GLY A 515 -3.66 -6.26 13.03
N HIS A 516 -2.81 -5.28 12.66
CA HIS A 516 -2.33 -4.26 13.60
C HIS A 516 -3.44 -3.33 14.08
N ARG A 517 -4.31 -2.86 13.18
CA ARG A 517 -5.49 -2.07 13.54
C ARG A 517 -6.38 -2.84 14.51
N LEU A 518 -6.62 -4.13 14.24
CA LEU A 518 -7.41 -5.00 15.13
C LEU A 518 -6.77 -5.15 16.52
N TYR A 519 -5.45 -5.18 16.62
CA TYR A 519 -4.74 -5.19 17.90
C TYR A 519 -4.81 -3.84 18.62
N GLN A 520 -4.41 -2.75 17.96
CA GLN A 520 -4.26 -1.42 18.57
C GLN A 520 -5.61 -0.82 18.98
N SER A 521 -6.60 -0.92 18.10
CA SER A 521 -7.95 -0.40 18.31
C SER A 521 -8.94 -1.16 17.44
N ALA A 522 -9.48 -2.25 17.97
CA ALA A 522 -10.45 -3.09 17.28
C ALA A 522 -11.69 -2.32 16.80
N ALA A 523 -12.05 -1.24 17.51
CA ALA A 523 -13.17 -0.38 17.16
C ALA A 523 -12.85 0.59 16.00
N SER A 524 -11.59 0.77 15.62
CA SER A 524 -11.21 1.62 14.48
C SER A 524 -11.76 1.04 13.18
N LYS A 525 -12.40 1.88 12.38
CA LYS A 525 -13.14 1.41 11.21
C LYS A 525 -12.18 0.82 10.17
N THR A 526 -12.42 -0.43 9.83
CA THR A 526 -11.61 -1.19 8.87
C THR A 526 -12.53 -2.01 8.01
N PHE A 527 -12.78 -1.54 6.79
CA PHE A 527 -13.62 -2.26 5.84
C PHE A 527 -12.91 -3.53 5.36
N ARG A 528 -13.67 -4.61 5.22
CA ARG A 528 -13.21 -5.91 4.69
C ARG A 528 -14.20 -6.38 3.63
N PRO A 529 -14.31 -5.66 2.50
CA PRO A 529 -15.34 -5.93 1.50
C PRO A 529 -15.22 -7.37 1.01
N ASP A 530 -16.34 -8.10 0.97
CA ASP A 530 -16.39 -9.38 0.26
C ASP A 530 -16.29 -9.06 -1.22
N ARG A 531 -15.14 -9.32 -1.82
CA ARG A 531 -14.87 -9.01 -3.22
C ARG A 531 -15.86 -9.69 -4.17
N LYS A 532 -16.35 -10.88 -3.83
CA LYS A 532 -17.35 -11.59 -4.65
C LYS A 532 -18.67 -10.85 -4.63
N GLU A 533 -19.13 -10.40 -3.47
CA GLU A 533 -20.39 -9.67 -3.35
C GLU A 533 -20.27 -8.26 -3.91
N ALA A 534 -19.17 -7.57 -3.63
CA ALA A 534 -18.87 -6.27 -4.19
C ALA A 534 -18.84 -6.32 -5.73
N ALA A 535 -18.19 -7.32 -6.33
CA ALA A 535 -18.14 -7.49 -7.78
C ALA A 535 -19.53 -7.65 -8.40
N LYS A 536 -20.45 -8.40 -7.76
CA LYS A 536 -21.83 -8.52 -8.25
C LYS A 536 -22.58 -7.20 -8.20
N LEU A 537 -22.51 -6.51 -7.05
CA LEU A 537 -23.16 -5.20 -6.88
C LEU A 537 -22.66 -4.20 -7.92
N LEU A 538 -21.37 -4.21 -8.22
CA LEU A 538 -20.78 -3.33 -9.23
C LEU A 538 -21.19 -3.72 -10.66
N ASP A 539 -21.37 -5.01 -10.96
CA ASP A 539 -21.81 -5.47 -12.27
C ASP A 539 -23.27 -5.07 -12.58
N GLU A 540 -24.14 -5.00 -11.56
CA GLU A 540 -25.53 -4.54 -11.67
C GLU A 540 -25.64 -3.10 -12.22
N ILE A 541 -24.68 -2.24 -11.87
CA ILE A 541 -24.68 -0.82 -12.29
C ILE A 541 -23.73 -0.52 -13.44
N ARG A 542 -23.03 -1.53 -14.00
CA ARG A 542 -21.98 -1.34 -15.00
C ARG A 542 -22.41 -0.51 -16.21
N GLN A 543 -23.68 -0.61 -16.61
CA GLN A 543 -24.25 0.13 -17.74
C GLN A 543 -24.79 1.52 -17.35
N HIS A 544 -25.02 1.78 -16.06
CA HIS A 544 -25.70 2.98 -15.57
C HIS A 544 -24.97 3.61 -14.36
N MET A 545 -23.63 3.59 -14.35
CA MET A 545 -22.81 4.02 -13.20
C MET A 545 -23.11 5.45 -12.71
N HIS A 546 -23.71 6.31 -13.53
CA HIS A 546 -24.06 7.68 -13.17
C HIS A 546 -25.41 7.82 -12.44
N HIS A 547 -26.26 6.77 -12.44
CA HIS A 547 -27.58 6.75 -11.81
C HIS A 547 -27.70 5.53 -10.90
N ALA A 548 -27.33 5.70 -9.63
CA ALA A 548 -27.50 4.67 -8.61
C ALA A 548 -28.94 4.70 -8.07
N ASN A 549 -29.64 3.56 -8.15
CA ASN A 549 -30.96 3.42 -7.53
C ASN A 549 -30.83 3.36 -5.99
N ARG A 550 -31.82 3.87 -5.25
CA ARG A 550 -31.87 3.86 -3.78
C ARG A 550 -31.67 2.44 -3.21
N THR A 551 -32.28 1.44 -3.84
CA THR A 551 -32.16 0.02 -3.47
C THR A 551 -30.73 -0.51 -3.60
N TRP A 552 -29.99 -0.07 -4.61
CA TRP A 552 -28.59 -0.43 -4.81
C TRP A 552 -27.71 0.26 -3.77
N LEU A 553 -27.94 1.54 -3.49
CA LEU A 553 -27.22 2.28 -2.44
C LEU A 553 -27.39 1.63 -1.06
N GLU A 554 -28.62 1.25 -0.70
CA GLU A 554 -28.91 0.49 0.52
C GLU A 554 -28.18 -0.84 0.56
N SER A 555 -28.08 -1.54 -0.58
CA SER A 555 -27.38 -2.83 -0.68
C SER A 555 -25.88 -2.68 -0.48
N VAL A 556 -25.25 -1.66 -1.05
CA VAL A 556 -23.83 -1.34 -0.82
C VAL A 556 -23.59 -0.92 0.63
N ARG A 557 -24.42 -0.03 1.18
CA ARG A 557 -24.33 0.41 2.59
C ARG A 557 -24.42 -0.76 3.57
N ARG A 558 -25.38 -1.65 3.33
CA ARG A 558 -25.57 -2.88 4.11
C ARG A 558 -24.39 -3.82 3.97
N HIS A 559 -23.87 -4.02 2.76
CA HIS A 559 -22.69 -4.85 2.52
C HIS A 559 -21.46 -4.34 3.30
N LEU A 560 -21.12 -3.06 3.14
CA LEU A 560 -19.97 -2.46 3.82
C LEU A 560 -20.14 -2.40 5.34
N THR A 561 -21.34 -2.16 5.85
CA THR A 561 -21.60 -2.17 7.29
C THR A 561 -21.49 -3.58 7.88
N LYS A 562 -22.04 -4.58 7.18
CA LYS A 562 -21.96 -6.00 7.59
C LYS A 562 -20.51 -6.49 7.66
N THR A 563 -19.70 -6.13 6.68
CA THR A 563 -18.30 -6.57 6.59
C THR A 563 -17.38 -5.99 7.67
N LEU A 564 -17.80 -4.93 8.40
CA LEU A 564 -17.06 -4.43 9.56
C LEU A 564 -16.96 -5.47 10.69
N LEU A 565 -17.92 -6.39 10.80
CA LEU A 565 -17.95 -7.43 11.83
C LEU A 565 -17.79 -8.83 11.24
N ASP A 566 -18.59 -9.17 10.23
CA ASP A 566 -18.54 -10.50 9.62
C ASP A 566 -17.18 -10.75 8.96
N GLY A 567 -16.57 -9.70 8.39
CA GLY A 567 -15.22 -9.78 7.82
C GLY A 567 -14.13 -10.08 8.86
N ILE A 568 -14.33 -9.71 10.14
CA ILE A 568 -13.40 -10.07 11.23
C ILE A 568 -13.54 -11.56 11.53
N ILE A 569 -14.77 -12.07 11.62
CA ILE A 569 -15.05 -13.49 11.86
C ILE A 569 -14.50 -14.34 10.70
N GLU A 570 -14.69 -13.91 9.46
CA GLU A 570 -14.16 -14.59 8.29
C GLU A 570 -12.62 -14.59 8.27
N ALA A 571 -11.99 -13.45 8.57
CA ALA A 571 -10.54 -13.34 8.65
C ALA A 571 -9.93 -14.23 9.76
N SER A 572 -10.66 -14.44 10.87
CA SER A 572 -10.25 -15.38 11.93
C SER A 572 -10.15 -16.82 11.41
N ASN A 573 -11.02 -17.22 10.47
CA ASN A 573 -11.05 -18.57 9.93
C ASN A 573 -10.16 -18.78 8.71
N LYS A 574 -9.92 -17.73 7.91
CA LYS A 574 -9.12 -17.80 6.68
C LYS A 574 -7.71 -17.25 6.88
N SER A 575 -7.59 -15.95 7.11
CA SER A 575 -6.31 -15.24 7.13
C SER A 575 -5.41 -15.68 8.29
N LYS A 576 -5.99 -15.94 9.47
CA LYS A 576 -5.22 -16.39 10.66
C LYS A 576 -4.47 -17.71 10.43
N LEU A 577 -5.06 -18.64 9.67
CA LEU A 577 -4.44 -19.94 9.39
C LEU A 577 -3.18 -19.81 8.52
N GLN A 578 -3.09 -18.74 7.74
CA GLN A 578 -1.94 -18.45 6.87
C GLN A 578 -0.94 -17.52 7.55
N SER A 579 -1.41 -16.46 8.23
CA SER A 579 -0.55 -15.54 8.95
C SER A 579 -1.19 -15.09 10.27
N PHE A 580 -0.53 -15.41 11.37
CA PHE A 580 -0.95 -15.02 12.72
C PHE A 580 -1.12 -13.50 12.87
N LEU A 581 -0.18 -12.72 12.33
CA LEU A 581 -0.19 -11.27 12.49
C LEU A 581 -1.24 -10.56 11.64
N SER A 582 -1.82 -11.24 10.65
CA SER A 582 -2.99 -10.73 9.92
C SER A 582 -4.26 -10.71 10.78
N HIS A 583 -4.31 -11.54 11.82
CA HIS A 583 -5.43 -11.65 12.75
C HIS A 583 -4.96 -12.12 14.14
N PRO A 584 -4.48 -11.22 15.02
CA PRO A 584 -3.84 -11.57 16.29
C PRO A 584 -4.81 -11.92 17.45
N VAL A 585 -6.13 -11.95 17.18
CA VAL A 585 -7.18 -12.27 18.15
C VAL A 585 -7.41 -13.79 18.16
N PRO A 586 -7.64 -14.44 19.34
CA PRO A 586 -7.78 -13.84 20.67
C PRO A 586 -6.48 -13.74 21.49
N GLU A 587 -5.36 -14.26 21.01
CA GLU A 587 -4.13 -14.45 21.80
C GLU A 587 -3.56 -13.13 22.34
N CYS A 588 -3.79 -12.04 21.61
CA CYS A 588 -3.20 -10.73 21.87
C CYS A 588 -4.24 -9.68 22.28
N SER A 589 -5.38 -10.12 22.80
CA SER A 589 -6.50 -9.27 23.17
C SER A 589 -7.23 -9.76 24.41
N CYS A 590 -7.90 -8.84 25.09
CA CYS A 590 -8.73 -9.12 26.27
C CYS A 590 -10.06 -8.34 26.21
N LEU A 591 -11.06 -8.79 26.97
CA LEU A 591 -12.35 -8.12 27.13
C LEU A 591 -12.45 -7.37 28.46
N ARG A 592 -13.03 -6.16 28.42
CA ARG A 592 -13.31 -5.35 29.62
C ARG A 592 -14.40 -6.00 30.50
N ARG A 593 -14.39 -5.71 31.81
CA ARG A 593 -15.29 -6.34 32.80
C ARG A 593 -16.78 -6.20 32.50
N ASP A 594 -17.28 -4.99 32.20
CA ASP A 594 -18.73 -4.75 32.00
C ASP A 594 -19.29 -5.58 30.85
N SER A 595 -18.55 -5.69 29.75
CA SER A 595 -18.92 -6.49 28.57
C SER A 595 -18.83 -8.00 28.81
N PHE A 596 -18.00 -8.45 29.75
CA PHE A 596 -17.82 -9.86 30.07
C PHE A 596 -18.93 -10.39 30.99
N GLU A 597 -19.47 -9.54 31.87
CA GLU A 597 -20.65 -9.89 32.67
C GLU A 597 -21.93 -9.84 31.82
N VAL A 598 -22.04 -8.88 30.89
CA VAL A 598 -23.10 -8.88 29.88
C VAL A 598 -22.99 -10.11 28.97
N SER A 599 -21.81 -10.52 28.48
CA SER A 599 -21.70 -11.72 27.63
C SER A 599 -22.05 -13.04 28.34
N LYS A 600 -21.90 -13.08 29.68
CA LYS A 600 -22.29 -14.23 30.52
C LYS A 600 -23.76 -14.21 30.94
N ASN A 601 -24.35 -13.04 31.13
CA ASN A 601 -25.70 -12.86 31.69
C ASN A 601 -26.74 -12.37 30.67
N SER A 602 -26.36 -12.03 29.43
CA SER A 602 -27.28 -11.51 28.42
C SER A 602 -28.03 -12.64 27.71
N SER A 603 -29.35 -12.48 27.65
CA SER A 603 -30.25 -13.17 26.73
C SER A 603 -30.22 -12.55 25.32
N SER A 604 -29.38 -11.54 25.05
CA SER A 604 -29.22 -10.95 23.72
C SER A 604 -28.26 -11.82 22.87
N PRO A 605 -28.75 -12.41 21.75
CA PRO A 605 -28.01 -13.45 21.03
C PRO A 605 -26.79 -12.92 20.26
N SER A 606 -26.76 -11.65 19.83
CA SER A 606 -25.79 -11.15 18.84
C SER A 606 -24.38 -10.87 19.37
N THR A 607 -24.24 -10.22 20.54
CA THR A 607 -22.91 -9.85 21.09
C THR A 607 -22.19 -11.05 21.71
N SER A 608 -22.92 -11.96 22.35
CA SER A 608 -22.36 -13.22 22.88
C SER A 608 -21.87 -14.14 21.74
N GLN A 609 -22.59 -14.18 20.61
CA GLN A 609 -22.18 -14.91 19.40
C GLN A 609 -20.88 -14.38 18.79
N LEU A 610 -20.68 -13.06 18.74
CA LEU A 610 -19.46 -12.44 18.19
C LEU A 610 -18.20 -12.87 18.96
N TRP A 611 -18.20 -12.72 20.29
CA TRP A 611 -17.03 -13.07 21.10
C TRP A 611 -16.74 -14.56 21.13
N LYS A 612 -17.79 -15.38 21.07
CA LYS A 612 -17.68 -16.83 20.92
C LYS A 612 -17.08 -17.20 19.56
N ALA A 613 -17.48 -16.53 18.48
CA ALA A 613 -16.91 -16.72 17.14
C ALA A 613 -15.43 -16.33 17.08
N LEU A 614 -15.04 -15.25 17.77
CA LEU A 614 -13.65 -14.80 17.88
C LEU A 614 -12.84 -15.54 18.96
N SER A 615 -13.46 -16.49 19.67
CA SER A 615 -12.85 -17.25 20.77
C SER A 615 -12.22 -16.38 21.87
N VAL A 616 -12.71 -15.15 22.06
CA VAL A 616 -12.21 -14.23 23.09
C VAL A 616 -12.89 -14.54 24.42
N THR A 617 -12.15 -15.18 25.33
CA THR A 617 -12.65 -15.61 26.64
C THR A 617 -11.94 -14.92 27.80
N ARG A 618 -10.93 -14.09 27.53
CA ARG A 618 -10.07 -13.50 28.55
C ARG A 618 -10.56 -12.14 29.01
N ARG A 619 -10.40 -11.91 30.31
CA ARG A 619 -10.65 -10.63 30.96
C ARG A 619 -9.38 -9.80 30.98
N CYS A 620 -9.53 -8.50 30.76
CA CYS A 620 -8.43 -7.57 30.90
C CYS A 620 -7.96 -7.48 32.36
N PRO A 621 -6.65 -7.29 32.60
CA PRO A 621 -6.11 -6.86 33.88
C PRO A 621 -6.86 -5.69 34.53
N ALA A 622 -6.98 -5.73 35.86
CA ALA A 622 -7.81 -4.79 36.64
C ALA A 622 -7.50 -3.30 36.43
N TRP A 623 -6.25 -2.96 36.13
CA TRP A 623 -5.80 -1.58 35.91
C TRP A 623 -6.24 -1.01 34.55
N MET A 624 -6.63 -1.85 33.60
CA MET A 624 -7.19 -1.43 32.30
C MET A 624 -8.68 -1.10 32.39
N ASP A 625 -9.35 -1.44 33.49
CA ASP A 625 -10.79 -1.15 33.67
C ASP A 625 -11.07 0.29 34.15
N SER A 626 -10.06 1.09 34.53
CA SER A 626 -10.26 2.43 35.11
C SER A 626 -10.29 3.59 34.10
N GLY A 627 -10.51 3.32 32.81
CA GLY A 627 -10.67 4.36 31.79
C GLY A 627 -12.05 5.04 31.84
N PRO A 628 -12.18 6.32 31.42
CA PRO A 628 -13.45 7.04 31.48
C PRO A 628 -14.52 6.30 30.66
N ILE A 629 -15.60 6.00 31.35
CA ILE A 629 -16.76 5.29 30.83
C ILE A 629 -17.52 6.23 29.87
N SER A 630 -17.40 6.04 28.56
CA SER A 630 -18.40 6.55 27.62
C SER A 630 -19.61 5.62 27.65
N LEU A 631 -20.35 5.60 28.78
CA LEU A 631 -21.71 5.06 28.83
C LEU A 631 -22.60 6.03 28.03
N SER A 632 -22.56 5.96 26.70
CA SER A 632 -23.73 6.35 25.92
C SER A 632 -24.75 5.25 26.16
N LYS A 633 -25.67 5.49 27.08
CA LYS A 633 -26.83 4.65 27.38
C LYS A 633 -27.85 4.75 26.23
N ASP A 634 -27.39 4.52 25.00
CA ASP A 634 -28.25 4.39 23.83
C ASP A 634 -28.59 2.90 23.75
N LYS A 635 -29.72 2.54 24.35
CA LYS A 635 -30.32 1.22 24.14
C LYS A 635 -30.53 1.02 22.64
N GLU A 636 -30.01 -0.10 22.16
CA GLU A 636 -30.46 -0.91 21.03
C GLU A 636 -31.41 -0.22 20.05
N ASN A 637 -30.85 0.19 18.91
CA ASN A 637 -31.17 -0.41 17.62
C ASN A 637 -30.09 0.05 16.61
N GLU A 638 -29.29 -0.88 16.07
CA GLU A 638 -28.77 -0.72 14.70
C GLU A 638 -29.92 -0.95 13.70
N GLU A 639 -31.10 -0.40 13.99
CA GLU A 639 -32.06 -0.18 12.92
C GLU A 639 -31.45 0.96 12.11
N VAL A 640 -31.25 0.65 10.84
CA VAL A 640 -30.99 1.60 9.79
C VAL A 640 -32.03 2.71 9.94
N VAL A 641 -31.69 3.78 10.66
CA VAL A 641 -32.48 5.01 10.57
C VAL A 641 -32.10 5.57 9.21
N ASP A 642 -32.86 5.12 8.21
CA ASP A 642 -33.00 5.80 6.93
C ASP A 642 -33.65 7.15 7.24
N GLU A 643 -32.83 8.11 7.69
CA GLU A 643 -33.21 9.50 7.46
C GLU A 643 -33.18 9.72 5.94
N ASP A 644 -34.27 10.30 5.47
CA ASP A 644 -34.62 10.59 4.09
C ASP A 644 -33.57 11.55 3.48
N ASP A 645 -32.41 11.00 3.13
CA ASP A 645 -31.39 11.70 2.37
C ASP A 645 -31.88 11.72 0.91
N SER A 646 -32.23 12.91 0.43
CA SER A 646 -32.63 13.25 -0.94
C SER A 646 -31.50 13.00 -1.96
N VAL A 647 -30.90 11.82 -1.95
CA VAL A 647 -29.82 11.40 -2.85
C VAL A 647 -30.44 10.60 -3.97
N SER A 648 -31.17 11.30 -4.83
CA SER A 648 -31.53 10.82 -6.18
C SER A 648 -31.06 11.80 -7.27
N GLU A 649 -30.27 12.81 -6.91
CA GLU A 649 -29.57 13.64 -7.88
C GLU A 649 -28.18 13.05 -8.19
N LEU A 650 -27.82 13.07 -9.48
CA LEU A 650 -26.69 12.38 -10.12
C LEU A 650 -25.48 12.09 -9.21
N PHE A 651 -25.11 10.81 -9.14
CA PHE A 651 -24.03 10.27 -8.29
C PHE A 651 -22.64 10.91 -8.54
N PHE A 652 -22.44 11.45 -9.76
CA PHE A 652 -21.18 12.04 -10.24
C PHE A 652 -21.28 13.45 -10.85
N ARG A 653 -22.34 14.25 -10.61
CA ARG A 653 -22.50 15.57 -11.28
C ARG A 653 -22.66 16.74 -10.30
N GLU A 654 -21.53 17.36 -9.96
CA GLU A 654 -21.41 18.76 -9.52
C GLU A 654 -20.10 19.30 -10.14
N SER A 655 -20.15 19.72 -11.40
CA SER A 655 -19.05 20.43 -12.06
C SER A 655 -19.56 21.17 -13.29
N ALA A 656 -20.52 22.08 -13.11
CA ALA A 656 -20.94 22.99 -14.17
C ALA A 656 -21.74 24.18 -13.64
N GLU A 657 -21.31 24.85 -12.57
CA GLU A 657 -21.84 26.20 -12.27
C GLU A 657 -20.68 27.11 -11.88
N ASN A 658 -20.21 27.86 -12.87
CA ASN A 658 -19.59 29.16 -12.73
C ASN A 658 -19.71 29.85 -14.10
N HIS A 659 -20.89 30.41 -14.36
CA HIS A 659 -21.06 31.46 -15.36
C HIS A 659 -21.99 32.54 -14.79
N GLU A 660 -21.39 33.49 -14.09
CA GLU A 660 -21.79 34.90 -14.09
C GLU A 660 -20.58 35.66 -14.67
N GLY A 661 -20.70 36.57 -15.63
CA GLY A 661 -21.83 37.04 -16.41
C GLY A 661 -21.27 37.84 -17.59
N ASP A 662 -22.14 38.24 -18.51
CA ASP A 662 -22.12 39.60 -19.04
C ASP A 662 -23.44 39.85 -19.76
N ALA A 663 -24.13 40.89 -19.29
CA ALA A 663 -25.28 41.46 -19.96
C ALA A 663 -24.77 42.43 -21.02
N GLU A 664 -25.22 42.27 -22.26
CA GLU A 664 -25.26 43.41 -23.19
C GLU A 664 -26.48 43.33 -24.12
N VAL A 665 -27.12 44.49 -24.22
CA VAL A 665 -28.39 44.80 -24.88
C VAL A 665 -28.14 45.16 -26.34
N ASN A 666 -28.90 44.60 -27.30
CA ASN A 666 -29.47 45.39 -28.41
C ASN A 666 -30.48 44.63 -29.31
N ASN A 667 -31.73 45.10 -29.25
CA ASN A 667 -32.67 45.50 -30.31
C ASN A 667 -32.80 44.81 -31.70
N LYS A 668 -34.09 44.61 -32.04
CA LYS A 668 -34.77 44.67 -33.36
C LYS A 668 -34.50 43.50 -34.33
N GLU A 669 -35.43 42.97 -35.12
CA GLU A 669 -36.75 43.41 -35.61
C GLU A 669 -37.49 42.19 -36.24
N GLU A 670 -38.83 42.23 -36.20
CA GLU A 670 -39.80 41.77 -37.22
C GLU A 670 -39.88 40.32 -37.76
N ASN A 671 -40.98 39.62 -37.42
CA ASN A 671 -42.16 39.30 -38.29
C ASN A 671 -42.98 38.17 -37.63
N GLN A 672 -44.26 38.36 -37.24
CA GLN A 672 -45.50 38.14 -38.05
C GLN A 672 -45.51 36.75 -38.73
N PHE A 673 -46.49 35.85 -38.64
CA PHE A 673 -47.97 35.91 -38.53
C PHE A 673 -48.43 34.43 -38.37
N GLU A 674 -49.33 34.04 -37.44
CA GLU A 674 -50.71 33.54 -37.63
C GLU A 674 -50.89 32.41 -36.58
N ASP A 675 -52.02 32.04 -35.99
CA ASP A 675 -53.29 32.67 -35.63
C ASP A 675 -53.87 31.77 -34.51
N GLN A 676 -54.69 32.38 -33.66
CA GLN A 676 -55.42 31.79 -32.53
C GLN A 676 -56.80 31.31 -33.00
N GLU A 677 -57.49 30.51 -32.16
CA GLU A 677 -58.93 30.10 -32.18
C GLU A 677 -59.10 28.57 -32.31
N ASP A 678 -60.03 27.89 -31.63
CA ASP A 678 -60.77 28.13 -30.39
C ASP A 678 -61.46 26.78 -30.05
N GLU A 679 -62.12 26.73 -28.89
CA GLU A 679 -62.82 25.60 -28.30
C GLU A 679 -63.85 24.83 -29.18
N GLY A 680 -63.93 23.51 -28.96
CA GLY A 680 -65.18 22.84 -28.53
C GLY A 680 -66.30 22.50 -29.53
N GLY A 681 -66.54 21.20 -29.70
CA GLY A 681 -67.88 20.59 -29.47
C GLY A 681 -68.89 20.49 -30.62
N ASP A 682 -69.14 19.25 -31.05
CA ASP A 682 -70.38 18.67 -31.59
C ASP A 682 -71.54 19.61 -32.01
N ARG A 683 -71.77 19.73 -33.33
CA ARG A 683 -72.95 19.20 -34.04
C ARG A 683 -72.93 19.48 -35.53
#